data_AF-A0A975PGF2-F1
#
_entry.id   AF-A0A975PGF2-F1
#
_cell.length_a   1.000
_cell.length_b   1.000
_cell.length_c   1.000
_cell.angle_alpha   90.00
_cell.angle_beta   90.00
_cell.angle_gamma   90.00
#
_symmetry.space_group_name_H-M   'P 1'
#
loop_
_entity.id
_entity.type
_entity.pdbx_description
1 polymer ?
#
loop_
_entity_poly.entity_id
_entity_poly.type
_entity_poly.pdbx_seq_one_letter_code
_entity_poly.pdbx_strand_id
1 'polypeptide(L)'
;MKAAFILPSLLFAARMASAAPAPVVMPQENARRLEVLFFGAPTANGPHHDPIERYREAKKHLGVSGINLTYSESLADLNTAELNRYDAVLLYGNWPKVTPDQEKAMTALVDYVESGHGFLPIHCASACFENSEAYLHLVGGHFKSHGTGVFKTTIVDANHPVMRGFQGFETWDETYVHDKLTNDRGLLQKREDEPWTWVRTQGKGRVFYTAYGHDMRTWSQPAFEDLLRRGIMWAVGDATRSKVLALKLPTLETEEVKLPGYRDHQMITRAQKPLEPSESIKLAQVPPGFEISLFASEPDILNPINVAWDEKGRAFVVQTVDYPNNVQTNDLGHDSIKICEDTNGDGKADKFTVFADKLSLPTSLVCANGGVICTNGTDMLFLKDTDGDGRADVRKVLFTGFKIHDTHAGVSNLRYGFDNWIYATIGYAGFEGTVGGERHSFNQCVFRFKPDGSKLETLQNTTNNTWGLGFTSDFDVLGSTANGNPSWYTTFSKAQYAATGVSQPKTPAGDNNPMFFPSSLDIRQVDQFDRYTAGAGHSFVTSTRMPESYKDRIAFVCEPTGKLVGAFDVTRNGAKYVSKQLPNNLFSSADAWSSPVCAEEGPDGAIWVCDWYNLIIQHNPTPSVKSAGLEAKTGRGNAYETPIRDRHAGRIYRVYPKGSTNEANPKLDIKNPSSLATALKHPNLFWRIQAQRLIVENKLTTVAPSLKEFVATGEPGATQAFNALVGLGQLDADLLKTALTSKSRGLRRAAVQAAPAGDSTLADAVIQDGVVKAADGRELAETLVALGNSAPSEKTGKAILATLKANPEQFGKDSVLRDAWQIAARLQASGVLVAAATELPVGDTKIEAAAPKNVLPNADFSEKNGSLPAGWTLRNYSADNPGAVTLSIGEGGRSGGTCLKIESSARADVGAGADVEVKPNTRYRLSGWIKTQDMQNKGGRGAMMNVHGLDADTKAVSGTRDWTQVQSEFETGNQNRVLVHCLFGGYGGSTGVAYWDDVSLVEIGDAGGSNDLASWVKPVASFLAGKGTDAQKQAAVNALNKRGDDLGKTLVVSIGTAPVAAVAKVKKFKADPEVHKRGAEVFSMICIACHGPDGKGVPETFPPLDGSDWVTGDPTLPINIVLSGLQGPVQVGEHKFNNIMAPLSNLNDQQISDVLTYVRQSWDNDASAVDAATVGKLRAANKRTTPWTAAELRK
;
A
#
# COMPACT_ATOMS: atom_id res chain seq x y z
N MET A 1 6.34 70.63 -46.72
CA MET A 1 6.11 70.75 -48.18
C MET A 1 6.23 69.34 -48.75
N LYS A 2 5.28 68.67 -49.43
CA LYS A 2 3.92 68.94 -49.95
C LYS A 2 3.09 67.66 -49.73
N ALA A 3 1.78 67.84 -49.67
CA ALA A 3 0.76 66.81 -49.47
C ALA A 3 0.29 66.12 -50.78
N ALA A 4 -0.39 64.97 -50.60
CA ALA A 4 -1.65 64.51 -51.23
C ALA A 4 -1.57 63.15 -51.96
N PHE A 5 -2.25 62.11 -51.45
CA PHE A 5 -3.56 61.59 -51.93
C PHE A 5 -4.02 60.32 -51.15
N ILE A 6 -5.32 60.04 -51.24
CA ILE A 6 -6.23 59.29 -50.35
C ILE A 6 -6.75 57.98 -51.03
N LEU A 7 -6.81 56.85 -50.27
CA LEU A 7 -7.69 55.61 -50.24
C LEU A 7 -8.14 54.88 -51.56
N PRO A 8 -8.74 53.64 -51.54
CA PRO A 8 -8.92 52.62 -50.47
C PRO A 8 -8.63 51.12 -50.83
N SER A 9 -8.38 50.32 -49.77
CA SER A 9 -8.98 49.01 -49.40
C SER A 9 -8.93 47.70 -50.24
N LEU A 10 -8.50 46.64 -49.51
CA LEU A 10 -9.10 45.30 -49.33
C LEU A 10 -8.66 44.07 -50.18
N LEU A 11 -8.25 43.05 -49.41
CA LEU A 11 -8.23 41.60 -49.67
C LEU A 11 -7.14 41.02 -50.58
N PHE A 12 -5.98 40.71 -49.98
CA PHE A 12 -5.18 39.55 -50.35
C PHE A 12 -4.70 38.84 -49.08
N ALA A 13 -5.46 37.83 -48.64
CA ALA A 13 -4.99 36.80 -47.73
C ALA A 13 -5.32 35.46 -48.38
N ALA A 14 -4.33 34.84 -49.02
CA ALA A 14 -4.43 33.50 -49.56
C ALA A 14 -3.15 32.71 -49.25
N ARG A 15 -3.31 31.81 -48.26
CA ARG A 15 -2.68 30.49 -48.13
C ARG A 15 -1.15 30.40 -48.20
N MET A 16 -0.52 30.49 -47.03
CA MET A 16 0.47 29.49 -46.64
C MET A 16 -0.17 28.62 -45.54
N ALA A 17 -0.85 27.55 -45.95
CA ALA A 17 -1.17 26.47 -45.03
C ALA A 17 0.13 25.69 -44.82
N SER A 18 0.70 25.75 -43.62
CA SER A 18 1.68 24.76 -43.17
C SER A 18 0.97 23.41 -43.20
N ALA A 19 1.32 22.56 -44.16
CA ALA A 19 0.92 21.16 -44.12
C ALA A 19 1.51 20.56 -42.83
N ALA A 20 0.65 20.23 -41.88
CA ALA A 20 1.04 19.40 -40.75
C ALA A 20 1.55 18.05 -41.31
N PRO A 21 2.67 17.52 -40.83
CA PRO A 21 3.13 16.20 -41.26
C PRO A 21 2.09 15.16 -40.81
N ALA A 22 1.59 14.37 -41.77
CA ALA A 22 0.68 13.28 -41.51
C ALA A 22 1.46 12.03 -41.05
N PRO A 23 1.00 11.31 -40.02
CA PRO A 23 1.68 10.10 -39.55
C PRO A 23 1.66 8.98 -40.61
N VAL A 24 2.77 8.24 -40.75
CA VAL A 24 3.01 7.28 -41.85
C VAL A 24 2.22 5.96 -41.71
N VAL A 25 1.64 5.68 -40.55
CA VAL A 25 0.58 4.67 -40.42
C VAL A 25 -0.66 5.34 -39.86
N MET A 26 -1.31 6.14 -40.69
CA MET A 26 -2.74 6.41 -40.49
C MET A 26 -3.44 5.03 -40.45
N PRO A 27 -4.30 4.73 -39.46
CA PRO A 27 -5.29 3.68 -39.64
C PRO A 27 -6.03 4.06 -40.91
N GLN A 28 -5.79 3.34 -42.02
CA GLN A 28 -6.45 3.71 -43.24
C GLN A 28 -7.95 3.49 -42.98
N GLU A 29 -8.82 4.47 -43.28
CA GLU A 29 -10.27 4.30 -43.06
C GLU A 29 -10.83 3.05 -43.76
N ASN A 30 -10.15 2.60 -44.81
CA ASN A 30 -10.43 1.41 -45.59
C ASN A 30 -9.71 0.13 -45.11
N ALA A 31 -8.79 0.18 -44.13
CA ALA A 31 -8.06 -0.98 -43.61
C ALA A 31 -7.80 -0.88 -42.08
N ARG A 32 -8.66 -1.51 -41.27
CA ARG A 32 -8.59 -1.46 -39.80
C ARG A 32 -9.23 -2.68 -39.13
N ARG A 33 -8.92 -2.85 -37.84
CA ARG A 33 -9.55 -3.82 -36.93
C ARG A 33 -11.01 -3.40 -36.65
N LEU A 34 -11.86 -4.35 -36.23
CA LEU A 34 -13.22 -4.07 -35.77
C LEU A 34 -13.21 -3.54 -34.35
N GLU A 35 -14.08 -2.59 -34.06
CA GLU A 35 -14.36 -2.14 -32.70
C GLU A 35 -15.73 -2.67 -32.27
N VAL A 36 -15.78 -3.49 -31.22
CA VAL A 36 -17.02 -4.06 -30.70
C VAL A 36 -17.19 -3.67 -29.24
N LEU A 37 -18.33 -3.06 -28.91
CA LEU A 37 -18.73 -2.81 -27.53
C LEU A 37 -19.31 -4.10 -26.95
N PHE A 38 -18.63 -4.70 -25.98
CA PHE A 38 -19.19 -5.73 -25.12
C PHE A 38 -19.95 -5.02 -23.98
N PHE A 39 -21.27 -5.00 -24.10
CA PHE A 39 -22.15 -4.39 -23.12
C PHE A 39 -22.64 -5.43 -22.10
N GLY A 40 -22.01 -5.39 -20.92
CA GLY A 40 -22.28 -6.25 -19.78
C GLY A 40 -23.39 -5.72 -18.86
N ALA A 41 -23.93 -6.58 -17.99
CA ALA A 41 -24.61 -6.14 -16.77
C ALA A 41 -23.66 -6.26 -15.57
N PRO A 42 -23.84 -5.48 -14.48
CA PRO A 42 -23.06 -5.67 -13.27
C PRO A 42 -23.15 -7.13 -12.79
N THR A 43 -22.01 -7.79 -12.52
CA THR A 43 -21.96 -9.20 -12.08
C THR A 43 -22.84 -9.46 -10.85
N ALA A 44 -23.00 -8.46 -9.97
CA ALA A 44 -23.88 -8.53 -8.80
C ALA A 44 -25.36 -8.79 -9.15
N ASN A 45 -25.82 -8.45 -10.36
CA ASN A 45 -27.20 -8.68 -10.81
C ASN A 45 -27.47 -10.13 -11.23
N GLY A 46 -26.43 -10.95 -11.41
CA GLY A 46 -26.57 -12.35 -11.81
C GLY A 46 -25.22 -13.05 -11.82
N PRO A 47 -24.71 -13.50 -10.66
CA PRO A 47 -23.36 -14.08 -10.55
C PRO A 47 -23.10 -15.28 -11.46
N HIS A 48 -24.15 -16.00 -11.87
CA HIS A 48 -24.05 -17.13 -12.79
C HIS A 48 -23.76 -16.71 -14.25
N HIS A 49 -24.08 -15.48 -14.63
CA HIS A 49 -23.87 -14.91 -15.98
C HIS A 49 -22.72 -13.90 -16.02
N ASP A 50 -21.67 -14.06 -15.20
CA ASP A 50 -20.60 -13.07 -14.99
C ASP A 50 -20.05 -12.40 -16.29
N PRO A 51 -20.53 -11.19 -16.67
CA PRO A 51 -20.24 -10.64 -17.99
C PRO A 51 -18.79 -10.22 -18.17
N ILE A 52 -18.12 -9.79 -17.10
CA ILE A 52 -16.74 -9.37 -17.18
C ILE A 52 -15.80 -10.57 -17.43
N GLU A 53 -16.13 -11.74 -16.88
CA GLU A 53 -15.42 -12.98 -17.19
C GLU A 53 -15.65 -13.42 -18.65
N ARG A 54 -16.87 -13.28 -19.17
CA ARG A 54 -17.17 -13.60 -20.59
C ARG A 54 -16.50 -12.64 -21.56
N TYR A 55 -16.46 -11.35 -21.22
CA TYR A 55 -15.68 -10.36 -21.94
C TYR A 55 -14.21 -10.77 -22.02
N ARG A 56 -13.61 -11.12 -20.87
CA ARG A 56 -12.22 -11.56 -20.81
C ARG A 56 -11.97 -12.79 -21.69
N GLU A 57 -12.86 -13.77 -21.64
CA GLU A 57 -12.77 -15.00 -22.44
C GLU A 57 -12.89 -14.72 -23.93
N ALA A 58 -13.87 -13.90 -24.34
CA ALA A 58 -14.05 -13.54 -25.75
C ALA A 58 -12.86 -12.72 -26.27
N LYS A 59 -12.35 -11.79 -25.47
CA LYS A 59 -11.26 -10.88 -25.88
C LYS A 59 -9.99 -11.64 -26.24
N LYS A 60 -9.59 -12.61 -25.41
CA LYS A 60 -8.35 -13.37 -25.63
C LYS A 60 -8.43 -14.30 -26.85
N HIS A 61 -9.62 -14.73 -27.26
CA HIS A 61 -9.83 -15.58 -28.43
C HIS A 61 -10.01 -14.79 -29.73
N LEU A 62 -10.71 -13.65 -29.66
CA LEU A 62 -11.08 -12.89 -30.85
C LEU A 62 -10.00 -11.87 -31.27
N GLY A 63 -9.05 -11.53 -30.37
CA GLY A 63 -7.99 -10.56 -30.65
C GLY A 63 -7.11 -10.93 -31.86
N VAL A 64 -6.76 -12.21 -32.04
CA VAL A 64 -5.99 -12.67 -33.21
C VAL A 64 -6.77 -12.52 -34.54
N SER A 65 -8.10 -12.40 -34.47
CA SER A 65 -8.98 -12.27 -35.65
C SER A 65 -9.24 -10.82 -36.07
N GLY A 66 -8.56 -9.84 -35.48
CA GLY A 66 -8.78 -8.42 -35.81
C GLY A 66 -10.02 -7.81 -35.17
N ILE A 67 -10.53 -8.41 -34.10
CA ILE A 67 -11.72 -7.94 -33.38
C ILE A 67 -11.27 -7.39 -32.03
N ASN A 68 -11.44 -6.08 -31.82
CA ASN A 68 -11.19 -5.41 -30.56
C ASN A 68 -12.48 -5.41 -29.74
N LEU A 69 -12.41 -5.90 -28.50
CA LEU A 69 -13.52 -5.80 -27.55
C LEU A 69 -13.24 -4.72 -26.51
N THR A 70 -14.21 -3.85 -26.30
CA THR A 70 -14.25 -2.86 -25.22
C THR A 70 -15.41 -3.17 -24.30
N TYR A 71 -15.18 -3.20 -22.99
CA TYR A 71 -16.23 -3.50 -22.00
C TYR A 71 -16.88 -2.22 -21.47
N SER A 72 -18.21 -2.24 -21.34
CA SER A 72 -18.96 -1.31 -20.51
C SER A 72 -20.13 -2.03 -19.83
N GLU A 73 -20.47 -1.58 -18.63
CA GLU A 73 -21.69 -1.97 -17.89
C GLU A 73 -22.56 -0.74 -17.55
N SER A 74 -22.27 0.42 -18.15
CA SER A 74 -22.98 1.68 -17.90
C SER A 74 -24.07 1.88 -18.94
N LEU A 75 -25.35 1.83 -18.54
CA LEU A 75 -26.47 2.15 -19.45
C LEU A 75 -26.37 3.54 -20.08
N ALA A 76 -25.66 4.48 -19.46
CA ALA A 76 -25.43 5.80 -20.03
C ALA A 76 -24.54 5.75 -21.29
N ASP A 77 -23.79 4.67 -21.50
CA ASP A 77 -22.92 4.47 -22.66
C ASP A 77 -23.71 3.99 -23.89
N LEU A 78 -24.97 3.56 -23.72
CA LEU A 78 -25.90 3.31 -24.81
C LEU A 78 -26.52 4.63 -25.29
N ASN A 79 -25.70 5.49 -25.86
CA ASN A 79 -26.11 6.74 -26.49
C ASN A 79 -25.43 6.89 -27.86
N THR A 80 -26.02 7.69 -28.75
CA THR A 80 -25.54 7.84 -30.13
C THR A 80 -24.06 8.24 -30.23
N ALA A 81 -23.58 9.14 -29.37
CA ALA A 81 -22.20 9.62 -29.44
C ALA A 81 -21.19 8.52 -29.11
N GLU A 82 -21.48 7.72 -28.10
CA GLU A 82 -20.61 6.61 -27.69
C GLU A 82 -20.74 5.41 -28.65
N LEU A 83 -21.97 5.02 -29.02
CA LEU A 83 -22.22 3.87 -29.90
C LEU A 83 -21.56 4.02 -31.28
N ASN A 84 -21.49 5.25 -31.82
CA ASN A 84 -20.84 5.53 -33.11
C ASN A 84 -19.32 5.28 -33.12
N ARG A 85 -18.69 4.98 -31.97
CA ARG A 85 -17.29 4.57 -31.90
C ARG A 85 -17.08 3.10 -32.25
N TYR A 86 -18.16 2.31 -32.32
CA TYR A 86 -18.14 0.86 -32.49
C TYR A 86 -18.81 0.45 -33.79
N ASP A 87 -18.36 -0.67 -34.34
CA ASP A 87 -18.96 -1.34 -35.51
C ASP A 87 -20.12 -2.25 -35.14
N ALA A 88 -20.09 -2.78 -33.91
CA ALA A 88 -21.16 -3.58 -33.35
C ALA A 88 -21.27 -3.47 -31.83
N VAL A 89 -22.45 -3.79 -31.31
CA VAL A 89 -22.70 -4.02 -29.88
C VAL A 89 -22.97 -5.51 -29.66
N LEU A 90 -22.18 -6.14 -28.79
CA LEU A 90 -22.45 -7.47 -28.24
C LEU A 90 -23.01 -7.30 -26.84
N LEU A 91 -24.24 -7.72 -26.61
CA LEU A 91 -24.93 -7.57 -25.34
C LEU A 91 -25.01 -8.91 -24.61
N TYR A 92 -24.54 -8.93 -23.35
CA TYR A 92 -24.57 -10.11 -22.50
C TYR A 92 -24.70 -9.71 -21.03
N GLY A 93 -25.80 -10.10 -20.40
CA GLY A 93 -26.06 -9.81 -18.99
C GLY A 93 -27.56 -9.76 -18.71
N ASN A 94 -27.91 -9.63 -17.43
CA ASN A 94 -29.29 -9.50 -16.99
C ASN A 94 -29.60 -8.05 -16.63
N TRP A 95 -30.14 -7.30 -17.58
CA TRP A 95 -30.70 -5.98 -17.32
C TRP A 95 -32.21 -6.08 -17.09
N PRO A 96 -32.72 -5.57 -15.95
CA PRO A 96 -34.15 -5.60 -15.68
C PRO A 96 -34.88 -4.58 -16.57
N LYS A 97 -36.08 -4.18 -16.16
CA LYS A 97 -36.86 -3.13 -16.83
C LYS A 97 -36.10 -1.80 -16.88
N VAL A 98 -36.29 -1.06 -17.98
CA VAL A 98 -35.81 0.32 -18.10
C VAL A 98 -36.83 1.30 -17.55
N THR A 99 -36.35 2.40 -16.95
CA THR A 99 -37.20 3.55 -16.60
C THR A 99 -37.57 4.34 -17.87
N PRO A 100 -38.59 5.22 -17.81
CA PRO A 100 -38.94 6.08 -18.95
C PRO A 100 -37.76 6.91 -19.50
N ASP A 101 -36.83 7.35 -18.63
CA ASP A 101 -35.64 8.06 -19.08
C ASP A 101 -34.59 7.14 -19.72
N GLN A 102 -34.49 5.90 -19.25
CA GLN A 102 -33.60 4.88 -19.81
C GLN A 102 -34.11 4.31 -21.14
N GLU A 103 -35.39 4.46 -21.48
CA GLU A 103 -35.93 4.05 -22.80
C GLU A 103 -35.18 4.75 -23.95
N LYS A 104 -34.68 5.96 -23.72
CA LYS A 104 -33.83 6.69 -24.69
C LYS A 104 -32.57 5.89 -25.08
N ALA A 105 -32.02 5.09 -24.17
CA ALA A 105 -30.90 4.21 -24.46
C ALA A 105 -31.30 3.07 -25.41
N MET A 106 -32.50 2.52 -25.25
CA MET A 106 -33.05 1.49 -26.15
C MET A 106 -33.32 2.08 -27.52
N THR A 107 -33.92 3.27 -27.59
CA THR A 107 -34.08 4.02 -28.85
C THR A 107 -32.73 4.26 -29.52
N ALA A 108 -31.72 4.74 -28.80
CA ALA A 108 -30.39 4.98 -29.35
C ALA A 108 -29.73 3.70 -29.89
N LEU A 109 -29.92 2.56 -29.21
CA LEU A 109 -29.45 1.26 -29.69
C LEU A 109 -30.19 0.83 -30.97
N VAL A 110 -31.51 0.97 -31.03
CA VAL A 110 -32.30 0.64 -32.23
C VAL A 110 -31.87 1.52 -33.40
N ASP A 111 -31.78 2.84 -33.20
CA ASP A 111 -31.34 3.80 -34.22
C ASP A 111 -29.92 3.47 -34.73
N TYR A 112 -29.01 3.11 -33.80
CA TYR A 112 -27.66 2.69 -34.11
C TYR A 112 -27.64 1.46 -35.04
N VAL A 113 -28.46 0.44 -34.77
CA VAL A 113 -28.58 -0.73 -35.64
C VAL A 113 -29.23 -0.35 -36.97
N GLU A 114 -30.34 0.41 -36.95
CA GLU A 114 -31.04 0.84 -38.16
C GLU A 114 -30.13 1.62 -39.12
N SER A 115 -29.15 2.35 -38.59
CA SER A 115 -28.17 3.10 -39.38
C SER A 115 -27.15 2.22 -40.12
N GLY A 116 -27.05 0.92 -39.78
CA GLY A 116 -26.20 -0.05 -40.50
C GLY A 116 -25.21 -0.82 -39.64
N HIS A 117 -25.20 -0.62 -38.31
CA HIS A 117 -24.26 -1.28 -37.42
C HIS A 117 -24.75 -2.67 -36.97
N GLY A 118 -23.82 -3.48 -36.46
CA GLY A 118 -24.13 -4.84 -36.00
C GLY A 118 -24.68 -4.88 -34.57
N PHE A 119 -25.58 -5.82 -34.30
CA PHE A 119 -26.04 -6.12 -32.93
C PHE A 119 -26.03 -7.62 -32.67
N LEU A 120 -25.46 -8.00 -31.52
CA LEU A 120 -25.28 -9.38 -31.10
C LEU A 120 -25.81 -9.60 -29.68
N PRO A 121 -27.13 -9.77 -29.50
CA PRO A 121 -27.68 -10.25 -28.24
C PRO A 121 -27.28 -11.72 -28.03
N ILE A 122 -26.62 -12.03 -26.91
CA ILE A 122 -26.17 -13.38 -26.58
C ILE A 122 -26.90 -13.89 -25.33
N HIS A 123 -27.41 -15.12 -25.41
CA HIS A 123 -27.97 -15.86 -24.28
C HIS A 123 -29.04 -15.07 -23.52
N CYS A 124 -28.74 -14.64 -22.29
CA CYS A 124 -29.61 -13.90 -21.40
C CYS A 124 -30.05 -12.52 -21.93
N ALA A 125 -29.42 -12.02 -22.99
CA ALA A 125 -29.83 -10.81 -23.69
C ALA A 125 -31.31 -10.81 -24.13
N SER A 126 -31.90 -11.99 -24.42
CA SER A 126 -33.33 -12.10 -24.77
C SER A 126 -34.28 -11.88 -23.58
N ALA A 127 -33.76 -11.83 -22.36
CA ALA A 127 -34.50 -11.51 -21.14
C ALA A 127 -34.29 -10.05 -20.68
N CYS A 128 -33.46 -9.27 -21.37
CA CYS A 128 -33.20 -7.88 -21.00
C CYS A 128 -34.36 -6.95 -21.34
N PHE A 129 -34.52 -5.90 -20.54
CA PHE A 129 -35.37 -4.75 -20.85
C PHE A 129 -36.81 -5.13 -21.21
N GLU A 130 -37.41 -6.04 -20.44
CA GLU A 130 -38.70 -6.70 -20.72
C GLU A 130 -39.87 -5.75 -21.06
N ASN A 131 -39.80 -4.50 -20.63
CA ASN A 131 -40.82 -3.47 -20.88
C ASN A 131 -40.57 -2.59 -22.12
N SER A 132 -39.48 -2.80 -22.86
CA SER A 132 -39.20 -2.10 -24.13
C SER A 132 -39.56 -2.99 -25.31
N GLU A 133 -40.73 -2.74 -25.93
CA GLU A 133 -41.17 -3.50 -27.11
C GLU A 133 -40.21 -3.34 -28.30
N ALA A 134 -39.61 -2.16 -28.45
CA ALA A 134 -38.63 -1.88 -29.50
C ALA A 134 -37.39 -2.76 -29.36
N TYR A 135 -36.88 -2.93 -28.13
CA TYR A 135 -35.75 -3.82 -27.87
C TYR A 135 -36.10 -5.30 -28.12
N LEU A 136 -37.25 -5.78 -27.62
CA LEU A 136 -37.67 -7.16 -27.83
C LEU A 136 -37.84 -7.50 -29.32
N HIS A 137 -38.39 -6.55 -30.09
CA HIS A 137 -38.49 -6.68 -31.54
C HIS A 137 -37.11 -6.67 -32.23
N LEU A 138 -36.17 -5.85 -31.75
CA LEU A 138 -34.79 -5.82 -32.25
C LEU A 138 -34.11 -7.19 -32.10
N VAL A 139 -34.19 -7.82 -30.92
CA VAL A 139 -33.64 -9.17 -30.66
C VAL A 139 -34.33 -10.23 -31.53
N GLY A 140 -35.63 -10.08 -31.78
CA GLY A 140 -36.42 -10.99 -32.60
C GLY A 140 -37.00 -12.18 -31.83
N GLY A 141 -36.93 -12.17 -30.49
CA GLY A 141 -37.48 -13.21 -29.62
C GLY A 141 -37.28 -12.84 -28.16
N HIS A 142 -38.16 -13.31 -27.29
CA HIS A 142 -38.15 -13.03 -25.86
C HIS A 142 -37.96 -14.33 -25.07
N PHE A 143 -37.14 -14.27 -24.02
CA PHE A 143 -36.95 -15.39 -23.11
C PHE A 143 -38.26 -15.73 -22.36
N LYS A 144 -38.66 -17.01 -22.34
CA LYS A 144 -39.85 -17.46 -21.61
C LYS A 144 -39.49 -18.31 -20.38
N SER A 145 -38.65 -19.31 -20.57
CA SER A 145 -38.25 -20.26 -19.53
C SER A 145 -36.99 -21.01 -19.94
N HIS A 146 -36.32 -21.67 -19.00
CA HIS A 146 -35.23 -22.58 -19.32
C HIS A 146 -35.28 -23.84 -18.45
N GLY A 147 -34.61 -24.88 -18.93
CA GLY A 147 -34.09 -25.98 -18.10
C GLY A 147 -32.56 -25.95 -18.14
N THR A 148 -31.90 -27.09 -17.92
CA THR A 148 -30.45 -27.25 -18.15
C THR A 148 -30.17 -28.63 -18.72
N GLY A 149 -29.09 -28.78 -19.48
CA GLY A 149 -28.68 -30.08 -19.99
C GLY A 149 -27.53 -30.01 -20.97
N VAL A 150 -26.98 -31.18 -21.30
CA VAL A 150 -26.02 -31.34 -22.40
C VAL A 150 -26.79 -31.59 -23.68
N PHE A 151 -26.52 -30.82 -24.72
CA PHE A 151 -27.16 -30.99 -26.03
C PHE A 151 -26.27 -30.52 -27.16
N LYS A 152 -26.59 -30.99 -28.36
CA LYS A 152 -26.06 -30.50 -29.64
C LYS A 152 -27.22 -29.96 -30.46
N THR A 153 -27.04 -28.79 -31.07
CA THR A 153 -28.04 -28.21 -31.98
C THR A 153 -27.94 -28.79 -33.38
N THR A 154 -29.06 -28.73 -34.09
CA THR A 154 -29.14 -29.07 -35.52
C THR A 154 -29.00 -27.79 -36.34
N ILE A 155 -28.07 -27.78 -37.29
CA ILE A 155 -27.91 -26.69 -38.26
C ILE A 155 -29.06 -26.78 -39.29
N VAL A 156 -29.82 -25.69 -39.41
CA VAL A 156 -31.00 -25.60 -40.30
C VAL A 156 -30.62 -25.04 -41.67
N ASP A 157 -29.76 -24.00 -41.69
CA ASP A 157 -29.26 -23.40 -42.93
C ASP A 157 -27.73 -23.48 -42.97
N ALA A 158 -27.21 -24.60 -43.48
CA ALA A 158 -25.78 -24.83 -43.63
C ALA A 158 -25.11 -23.96 -44.71
N ASN A 159 -25.90 -23.34 -45.60
CA ASN A 159 -25.38 -22.53 -46.70
C ASN A 159 -25.19 -21.05 -46.30
N HIS A 160 -25.87 -20.61 -45.25
CA HIS A 160 -25.73 -19.27 -44.69
C HIS A 160 -24.25 -18.94 -44.40
N PRO A 161 -23.78 -17.71 -44.68
CA PRO A 161 -22.37 -17.34 -44.48
C PRO A 161 -21.83 -17.60 -43.07
N VAL A 162 -22.68 -17.47 -42.05
CA VAL A 162 -22.30 -17.79 -40.65
C VAL A 162 -22.06 -19.30 -40.49
N MET A 163 -22.94 -20.15 -40.99
CA MET A 163 -22.92 -21.60 -40.75
C MET A 163 -22.06 -22.40 -41.73
N ARG A 164 -21.61 -21.78 -42.83
CA ARG A 164 -20.83 -22.47 -43.86
C ARG A 164 -19.54 -23.07 -43.28
N GLY A 165 -19.46 -24.40 -43.31
CA GLY A 165 -18.34 -25.18 -42.78
C GLY A 165 -18.31 -25.34 -41.25
N PHE A 166 -19.27 -24.74 -40.52
CA PHE A 166 -19.41 -24.91 -39.08
C PHE A 166 -19.96 -26.31 -38.77
N GLN A 167 -19.34 -27.05 -37.85
CA GLN A 167 -19.68 -28.45 -37.56
C GLN A 167 -20.65 -28.61 -36.37
N GLY A 168 -20.96 -27.51 -35.68
CA GLY A 168 -21.62 -27.53 -34.39
C GLY A 168 -20.75 -28.16 -33.29
N PHE A 169 -21.25 -28.13 -32.07
CA PHE A 169 -20.58 -28.69 -30.90
C PHE A 169 -21.63 -29.11 -29.87
N GLU A 170 -21.22 -29.99 -28.97
CA GLU A 170 -22.01 -30.40 -27.81
C GLU A 170 -21.50 -29.65 -26.59
N THR A 171 -22.41 -29.11 -25.79
CA THR A 171 -22.06 -28.42 -24.55
C THR A 171 -23.20 -28.59 -23.53
N TRP A 172 -22.86 -28.45 -22.25
CA TRP A 172 -23.88 -28.18 -21.25
C TRP A 172 -24.27 -26.70 -21.35
N ASP A 173 -25.57 -26.40 -21.36
CA ASP A 173 -26.07 -25.02 -21.30
C ASP A 173 -27.48 -24.99 -20.67
N GLU A 174 -28.00 -23.78 -20.43
CA GLU A 174 -29.42 -23.61 -20.08
C GLU A 174 -30.28 -23.87 -21.32
N THR A 175 -31.25 -24.77 -21.19
CA THR A 175 -32.13 -25.15 -22.30
C THR A 175 -33.25 -24.13 -22.46
N TYR A 176 -32.93 -22.94 -22.96
CA TYR A 176 -33.86 -21.83 -23.20
C TYR A 176 -35.06 -22.24 -24.05
N VAL A 177 -36.18 -21.55 -23.82
CA VAL A 177 -37.42 -21.57 -24.58
C VAL A 177 -37.84 -20.11 -24.77
N HIS A 178 -38.25 -19.75 -25.98
CA HIS A 178 -38.61 -18.38 -26.34
C HIS A 178 -40.09 -18.22 -26.66
N ASP A 179 -40.62 -17.02 -26.43
CA ASP A 179 -41.89 -16.54 -26.97
C ASP A 179 -41.72 -15.20 -27.70
N LYS A 180 -42.84 -14.61 -28.14
CA LYS A 180 -42.87 -13.33 -28.91
C LYS A 180 -41.90 -13.32 -30.10
N LEU A 181 -41.76 -14.47 -30.73
CA LEU A 181 -40.92 -14.67 -31.89
C LEU A 181 -41.49 -13.87 -33.10
N THR A 182 -40.72 -12.91 -33.63
CA THR A 182 -41.01 -12.21 -34.90
C THR A 182 -41.03 -13.16 -36.12
N ASN A 183 -41.56 -12.74 -37.28
CA ASN A 183 -41.65 -13.61 -38.46
C ASN A 183 -40.50 -13.45 -39.46
N ASP A 184 -39.60 -12.50 -39.23
CA ASP A 184 -38.54 -12.08 -40.15
C ASP A 184 -37.14 -12.62 -39.78
N ARG A 185 -37.09 -13.63 -38.90
CA ARG A 185 -35.83 -14.32 -38.56
C ARG A 185 -35.41 -15.31 -39.65
N GLY A 186 -34.13 -15.29 -40.00
CA GLY A 186 -33.45 -16.41 -40.65
C GLY A 186 -32.94 -17.40 -39.60
N LEU A 187 -33.57 -18.57 -39.48
CA LEU A 187 -33.17 -19.58 -38.50
C LEU A 187 -31.89 -20.31 -38.95
N LEU A 188 -30.86 -20.33 -38.11
CA LEU A 188 -29.58 -20.98 -38.41
C LEU A 188 -29.42 -22.32 -37.68
N GLN A 189 -29.83 -22.40 -36.42
CA GLN A 189 -29.76 -23.62 -35.60
C GLN A 189 -31.02 -23.78 -34.76
N LYS A 190 -31.38 -25.05 -34.48
CA LYS A 190 -32.46 -25.41 -33.54
C LYS A 190 -31.99 -26.45 -32.52
N ARG A 191 -32.56 -26.41 -31.31
CA ARG A 191 -32.48 -27.51 -30.34
C ARG A 191 -33.85 -28.20 -30.34
N GLU A 192 -33.91 -29.41 -30.86
CA GLU A 192 -35.20 -30.08 -31.17
C GLU A 192 -36.06 -29.20 -32.09
N ASP A 193 -37.14 -28.61 -31.58
CA ASP A 193 -38.01 -27.67 -32.30
C ASP A 193 -37.85 -26.21 -31.83
N GLU A 194 -37.04 -25.97 -30.79
CA GLU A 194 -36.78 -24.64 -30.27
C GLU A 194 -35.75 -23.89 -31.13
N PRO A 195 -36.05 -22.66 -31.63
CA PRO A 195 -35.07 -21.85 -32.33
C PRO A 195 -33.91 -21.49 -31.40
N TRP A 196 -32.68 -21.73 -31.84
CA TRP A 196 -31.50 -21.62 -30.98
C TRP A 196 -30.53 -20.52 -31.41
N THR A 197 -30.34 -20.36 -32.71
CA THR A 197 -29.48 -19.32 -33.28
C THR A 197 -30.13 -18.82 -34.54
N TRP A 198 -30.24 -17.51 -34.67
CA TRP A 198 -30.90 -16.87 -35.80
C TRP A 198 -30.26 -15.54 -36.16
N VAL A 199 -30.58 -15.10 -37.36
CA VAL A 199 -30.23 -13.79 -37.88
C VAL A 199 -31.48 -13.00 -38.21
N ARG A 200 -31.38 -11.67 -38.17
CA ARG A 200 -32.44 -10.75 -38.57
C ARG A 200 -31.82 -9.47 -39.15
N THR A 201 -32.61 -8.70 -39.88
CA THR A 201 -32.25 -7.34 -40.33
C THR A 201 -33.13 -6.31 -39.65
N GLN A 202 -32.54 -5.18 -39.23
CA GLN A 202 -33.26 -4.02 -38.69
C GLN A 202 -32.74 -2.77 -39.40
N GLY A 203 -33.58 -2.08 -40.16
CA GLY A 203 -33.14 -1.01 -41.05
C GLY A 203 -32.03 -1.49 -42.00
N LYS A 204 -30.85 -0.85 -41.95
CA LYS A 204 -29.65 -1.27 -42.70
C LYS A 204 -28.76 -2.25 -41.92
N GLY A 205 -28.99 -2.42 -40.62
CA GLY A 205 -28.18 -3.24 -39.73
C GLY A 205 -28.57 -4.71 -39.73
N ARG A 206 -27.72 -5.51 -39.09
CA ARG A 206 -27.85 -6.97 -38.99
C ARG A 206 -27.77 -7.39 -37.53
N VAL A 207 -28.68 -8.27 -37.13
CA VAL A 207 -28.79 -8.82 -35.79
C VAL A 207 -28.46 -10.30 -35.81
N PHE A 208 -27.54 -10.75 -34.96
CA PHE A 208 -27.21 -12.16 -34.76
C PHE A 208 -27.50 -12.55 -33.30
N TYR A 209 -28.41 -13.50 -33.09
CA TYR A 209 -28.71 -14.03 -31.77
C TYR A 209 -28.31 -15.49 -31.65
N THR A 210 -27.80 -15.87 -30.49
CA THR A 210 -27.67 -17.26 -30.08
C THR A 210 -28.06 -17.43 -28.61
N ALA A 211 -28.81 -18.49 -28.31
CA ALA A 211 -29.19 -18.86 -26.95
C ALA A 211 -28.08 -19.59 -26.19
N TYR A 212 -26.96 -19.92 -26.84
CA TYR A 212 -25.76 -20.43 -26.16
C TYR A 212 -25.11 -19.36 -25.29
N GLY A 213 -24.59 -19.74 -24.12
CA GLY A 213 -23.66 -18.90 -23.36
C GLY A 213 -23.98 -18.71 -21.88
N HIS A 214 -24.57 -19.68 -21.19
CA HIS A 214 -24.79 -19.58 -19.74
C HIS A 214 -23.48 -19.35 -18.96
N ASP A 215 -22.49 -20.24 -19.14
CA ASP A 215 -21.24 -20.17 -18.39
C ASP A 215 -19.99 -20.64 -19.16
N MET A 216 -18.85 -20.69 -18.46
CA MET A 216 -17.55 -21.06 -19.02
C MET A 216 -17.54 -22.40 -19.76
N ARG A 217 -18.44 -23.35 -19.47
CA ARG A 217 -18.50 -24.63 -20.18
C ARG A 217 -18.84 -24.46 -21.66
N THR A 218 -19.59 -23.41 -22.00
CA THR A 218 -19.86 -22.98 -23.37
C THR A 218 -18.84 -21.93 -23.83
N TRP A 219 -18.52 -20.93 -23.00
CA TRP A 219 -17.63 -19.82 -23.40
C TRP A 219 -16.18 -20.20 -23.66
N SER A 220 -15.70 -21.32 -23.09
CA SER A 220 -14.35 -21.86 -23.35
C SER A 220 -14.31 -22.89 -24.49
N GLN A 221 -15.44 -23.10 -25.20
CA GLN A 221 -15.47 -24.01 -26.35
C GLN A 221 -14.92 -23.29 -27.58
N PRO A 222 -13.89 -23.83 -28.25
CA PRO A 222 -13.37 -23.25 -29.50
C PRO A 222 -14.45 -23.11 -30.59
N ALA A 223 -15.42 -24.01 -30.61
CA ALA A 223 -16.54 -23.94 -31.55
C ALA A 223 -17.52 -22.80 -31.23
N PHE A 224 -17.72 -22.45 -29.96
CA PHE A 224 -18.55 -21.30 -29.59
C PHE A 224 -17.83 -19.99 -29.92
N GLU A 225 -16.53 -19.90 -29.65
CA GLU A 225 -15.70 -18.77 -30.05
C GLU A 225 -15.71 -18.54 -31.57
N ASP A 226 -15.60 -19.61 -32.37
CA ASP A 226 -15.72 -19.53 -33.82
C ASP A 226 -17.13 -19.08 -34.25
N LEU A 227 -18.18 -19.55 -33.57
CA LEU A 227 -19.55 -19.10 -33.82
C LEU A 227 -19.71 -17.60 -33.53
N LEU A 228 -19.20 -17.11 -32.41
CA LEU A 228 -19.20 -15.68 -32.06
C LEU A 228 -18.43 -14.87 -33.11
N ARG A 229 -17.23 -15.29 -33.50
CA ARG A 229 -16.43 -14.65 -34.55
C ARG A 229 -17.21 -14.54 -35.86
N ARG A 230 -17.86 -15.62 -36.29
CA ARG A 230 -18.68 -15.66 -37.51
C ARG A 230 -19.91 -14.76 -37.42
N GLY A 231 -20.58 -14.76 -36.27
CA GLY A 231 -21.70 -13.89 -35.97
C GLY A 231 -21.30 -12.41 -36.07
N ILE A 232 -20.20 -12.02 -35.43
CA ILE A 232 -19.66 -10.64 -35.45
C ILE A 232 -19.34 -10.22 -36.88
N MET A 233 -18.56 -11.03 -37.60
CA MET A 233 -18.13 -10.72 -38.97
C MET A 233 -19.30 -10.61 -39.96
N TRP A 234 -20.41 -11.32 -39.70
CA TRP A 234 -21.63 -11.19 -40.50
C TRP A 234 -22.46 -9.95 -40.10
N ALA A 235 -22.58 -9.69 -38.80
CA ALA A 235 -23.40 -8.61 -38.24
C ALA A 235 -22.88 -7.21 -38.60
N VAL A 236 -21.56 -7.00 -38.66
CA VAL A 236 -20.99 -5.68 -39.04
C VAL A 236 -21.22 -5.29 -40.51
N GLY A 237 -21.73 -6.19 -41.34
CA GLY A 237 -21.98 -5.94 -42.75
C GLY A 237 -20.73 -6.04 -43.63
N ASP A 238 -20.95 -6.15 -44.95
CA ASP A 238 -19.88 -6.47 -45.91
C ASP A 238 -18.87 -5.31 -46.09
N ALA A 239 -19.34 -4.06 -46.00
CA ALA A 239 -18.48 -2.88 -46.10
C ALA A 239 -17.47 -2.80 -44.94
N THR A 240 -17.92 -3.00 -43.70
CA THR A 240 -17.06 -2.97 -42.52
C THR A 240 -16.16 -4.20 -42.46
N ARG A 241 -16.70 -5.38 -42.75
CA ARG A 241 -15.92 -6.63 -42.85
C ARG A 241 -14.78 -6.48 -43.86
N SER A 242 -15.00 -5.81 -44.99
CA SER A 242 -13.96 -5.57 -46.00
C SER A 242 -12.78 -4.75 -45.47
N LYS A 243 -12.98 -3.89 -44.47
CA LYS A 243 -11.89 -3.13 -43.83
C LYS A 243 -10.94 -4.02 -43.04
N VAL A 244 -11.47 -5.04 -42.37
CA VAL A 244 -10.64 -6.04 -41.65
C VAL A 244 -9.84 -6.88 -42.64
N LEU A 245 -10.48 -7.30 -43.73
CA LEU A 245 -9.82 -8.07 -44.78
C LEU A 245 -8.72 -7.24 -45.46
N ALA A 246 -8.95 -5.95 -45.67
CA ALA A 246 -7.99 -5.02 -46.25
C ALA A 246 -6.77 -4.75 -45.33
N LEU A 247 -6.92 -4.93 -44.01
CA LEU A 247 -5.81 -4.84 -43.07
C LEU A 247 -4.74 -5.90 -43.34
N LYS A 248 -5.13 -7.04 -43.94
CA LYS A 248 -4.25 -8.19 -44.22
C LYS A 248 -3.47 -8.58 -42.97
N LEU A 249 -4.20 -9.08 -41.97
CA LEU A 249 -3.60 -9.59 -40.74
C LEU A 249 -2.53 -10.65 -41.07
N PRO A 250 -1.39 -10.65 -40.36
CA PRO A 250 -0.33 -11.61 -40.62
C PRO A 250 -0.81 -13.04 -40.31
N THR A 251 -0.29 -14.00 -41.08
CA THR A 251 -0.42 -15.41 -40.71
C THR A 251 0.54 -15.70 -39.57
N LEU A 252 0.03 -16.18 -38.44
CA LEU A 252 0.83 -16.50 -37.26
C LEU A 252 1.53 -17.86 -37.46
N GLU A 253 2.62 -17.85 -38.22
CA GLU A 253 3.45 -19.04 -38.43
C GLU A 253 4.08 -19.50 -37.11
N THR A 254 4.21 -20.81 -36.95
CA THR A 254 4.86 -21.41 -35.77
C THR A 254 6.10 -22.21 -36.18
N GLU A 255 7.07 -22.27 -35.27
CA GLU A 255 8.28 -23.08 -35.40
C GLU A 255 8.45 -24.04 -34.22
N GLU A 256 9.31 -25.05 -34.38
CA GLU A 256 9.64 -25.97 -33.30
C GLU A 256 10.53 -25.29 -32.26
N VAL A 257 10.18 -25.44 -30.99
CA VAL A 257 10.87 -24.82 -29.87
C VAL A 257 10.96 -25.77 -28.68
N LYS A 258 11.78 -25.42 -27.69
CA LYS A 258 11.78 -26.06 -26.37
C LYS A 258 11.63 -24.99 -25.31
N LEU A 259 10.39 -24.75 -24.89
CA LEU A 259 10.07 -23.72 -23.90
C LEU A 259 9.37 -24.34 -22.70
N PRO A 260 9.58 -23.78 -21.49
CA PRO A 260 8.89 -24.25 -20.31
C PRO A 260 7.40 -23.89 -20.36
N GLY A 261 6.51 -24.84 -20.08
CA GLY A 261 5.08 -24.59 -19.87
C GLY A 261 4.70 -24.78 -18.41
N TYR A 262 4.82 -23.72 -17.61
CA TYR A 262 4.54 -23.75 -16.18
C TYR A 262 3.05 -23.97 -15.86
N ARG A 263 2.15 -23.55 -16.77
CA ARG A 263 0.69 -23.66 -16.59
C ARG A 263 0.21 -25.11 -16.60
N ASP A 264 0.65 -25.88 -17.60
CA ASP A 264 0.22 -27.26 -17.80
C ASP A 264 1.26 -28.29 -17.31
N HIS A 265 2.38 -27.81 -16.76
CA HIS A 265 3.55 -28.61 -16.38
C HIS A 265 4.13 -29.45 -17.53
N GLN A 266 3.98 -28.94 -18.76
CA GLN A 266 4.41 -29.62 -19.99
C GLN A 266 5.26 -28.68 -20.84
N MET A 267 6.22 -29.26 -21.56
CA MET A 267 7.07 -28.48 -22.47
C MET A 267 6.25 -27.97 -23.65
N ILE A 268 6.41 -26.70 -23.97
CA ILE A 268 5.88 -26.09 -25.18
C ILE A 268 6.83 -26.44 -26.32
N THR A 269 6.31 -27.16 -27.33
CA THR A 269 7.08 -27.68 -28.48
C THR A 269 6.94 -26.86 -29.75
N ARG A 270 5.96 -25.95 -29.81
CA ARG A 270 5.75 -25.02 -30.91
C ARG A 270 5.44 -23.63 -30.38
N ALA A 271 5.97 -22.61 -31.03
CA ALA A 271 5.65 -21.22 -30.71
C ALA A 271 5.64 -20.36 -31.98
N GLN A 272 4.98 -19.21 -31.90
CA GLN A 272 4.93 -18.24 -32.99
C GLN A 272 6.33 -17.76 -33.37
N LYS A 273 6.60 -17.60 -34.67
CA LYS A 273 7.77 -16.88 -35.16
C LYS A 273 7.64 -15.36 -34.89
N PRO A 274 8.76 -14.62 -34.80
CA PRO A 274 8.70 -13.17 -34.70
C PRO A 274 8.08 -12.58 -35.98
N LEU A 275 7.40 -11.45 -35.82
CA LEU A 275 6.79 -10.68 -36.90
C LEU A 275 7.58 -9.40 -37.13
N GLU A 276 7.59 -8.89 -38.36
CA GLU A 276 8.08 -7.54 -38.64
C GLU A 276 7.27 -6.47 -37.89
N PRO A 277 7.86 -5.31 -37.54
CA PRO A 277 7.16 -4.25 -36.80
C PRO A 277 5.83 -3.82 -37.44
N SER A 278 5.79 -3.71 -38.79
CA SER A 278 4.59 -3.33 -39.54
C SER A 278 3.48 -4.39 -39.52
N GLU A 279 3.81 -5.65 -39.26
CA GLU A 279 2.84 -6.75 -39.14
C GLU A 279 2.36 -6.92 -37.70
N SER A 280 3.27 -6.85 -36.74
CA SER A 280 2.96 -6.96 -35.32
C SER A 280 2.02 -5.87 -34.82
N ILE A 281 2.22 -4.61 -35.25
CA ILE A 281 1.36 -3.49 -34.84
C ILE A 281 -0.10 -3.69 -35.26
N LYS A 282 -0.37 -4.46 -36.33
CA LYS A 282 -1.74 -4.81 -36.74
C LYS A 282 -2.46 -5.73 -35.75
N LEU A 283 -1.73 -6.36 -34.82
CA LEU A 283 -2.25 -7.21 -33.75
C LEU A 283 -2.46 -6.46 -32.43
N ALA A 284 -2.09 -5.17 -32.37
CA ALA A 284 -2.28 -4.34 -31.20
C ALA A 284 -3.72 -3.79 -31.11
N GLN A 285 -4.23 -3.74 -29.88
CA GLN A 285 -5.46 -3.05 -29.48
C GLN A 285 -5.09 -1.91 -28.53
N VAL A 286 -5.66 -0.73 -28.81
CA VAL A 286 -5.69 0.44 -27.92
C VAL A 286 -7.15 0.84 -27.68
N PRO A 287 -7.48 1.67 -26.67
CA PRO A 287 -8.85 2.10 -26.43
C PRO A 287 -9.50 2.72 -27.67
N PRO A 288 -10.83 2.58 -27.87
CA PRO A 288 -11.53 3.27 -28.95
C PRO A 288 -11.23 4.78 -28.91
N GLY A 289 -11.07 5.42 -30.07
CA GLY A 289 -10.73 6.84 -30.13
C GLY A 289 -9.26 7.16 -29.78
N PHE A 290 -8.42 6.16 -29.55
CA PHE A 290 -6.96 6.31 -29.51
C PHE A 290 -6.33 5.76 -30.79
N GLU A 291 -5.07 6.12 -31.00
CA GLU A 291 -4.20 5.55 -32.02
C GLU A 291 -2.86 5.14 -31.43
N ILE A 292 -2.20 4.19 -32.09
CA ILE A 292 -0.86 3.72 -31.79
C ILE A 292 0.06 4.01 -32.97
N SER A 293 1.25 4.54 -32.72
CA SER A 293 2.30 4.71 -33.73
C SER A 293 3.62 4.11 -33.28
N LEU A 294 4.40 3.60 -34.24
CA LEU A 294 5.75 3.10 -34.02
C LEU A 294 6.74 4.26 -34.06
N PHE A 295 7.44 4.51 -32.94
CA PHE A 295 8.45 5.55 -32.86
C PHE A 295 9.84 5.04 -33.26
N ALA A 296 10.25 3.88 -32.73
CA ALA A 296 11.53 3.24 -33.05
C ALA A 296 11.40 1.71 -32.97
N SER A 297 12.22 0.99 -33.73
CA SER A 297 12.27 -0.48 -33.73
C SER A 297 13.67 -1.00 -34.03
N GLU A 298 13.83 -2.32 -34.03
CA GLU A 298 14.97 -2.99 -34.66
C GLU A 298 15.16 -2.57 -36.14
N PRO A 299 16.41 -2.52 -36.65
CA PRO A 299 17.68 -2.77 -35.94
C PRO A 299 18.21 -1.57 -35.14
N ASP A 300 17.55 -0.41 -35.19
CA ASP A 300 18.04 0.82 -34.57
C ASP A 300 17.95 0.80 -33.04
N ILE A 301 16.95 0.10 -32.49
CA ILE A 301 16.76 -0.16 -31.05
C ILE A 301 16.50 -1.65 -30.83
N LEU A 302 17.12 -2.21 -29.78
CA LEU A 302 17.01 -3.63 -29.40
C LEU A 302 16.64 -3.70 -27.91
N ASN A 303 15.73 -4.60 -27.50
CA ASN A 303 15.36 -4.84 -26.10
C ASN A 303 15.30 -3.56 -25.23
N PRO A 304 14.48 -2.56 -25.58
CA PRO A 304 14.40 -1.31 -24.81
C PRO A 304 13.83 -1.59 -23.42
N ILE A 305 14.58 -1.23 -22.37
CA ILE A 305 14.16 -1.44 -20.97
C ILE A 305 13.45 -0.20 -20.42
N ASN A 306 14.03 0.97 -20.67
CA ASN A 306 13.62 2.23 -20.06
C ASN A 306 13.86 3.38 -21.03
N VAL A 307 12.98 4.37 -20.98
CA VAL A 307 13.10 5.64 -21.70
C VAL A 307 12.98 6.80 -20.71
N ALA A 308 13.77 7.85 -20.90
CA ALA A 308 13.54 9.16 -20.30
C ALA A 308 13.86 10.26 -21.31
N TRP A 309 13.53 11.51 -20.98
CA TRP A 309 13.73 12.65 -21.88
C TRP A 309 14.54 13.76 -21.22
N ASP A 310 15.36 14.44 -22.04
CA ASP A 310 16.08 15.65 -21.62
C ASP A 310 15.21 16.91 -21.75
N GLU A 311 15.77 18.06 -21.37
CA GLU A 311 15.10 19.36 -21.47
C GLU A 311 14.79 19.81 -22.91
N LYS A 312 15.30 19.09 -23.93
CA LYS A 312 15.00 19.32 -25.35
C LYS A 312 13.89 18.39 -25.86
N GLY A 313 13.42 17.44 -25.05
CA GLY A 313 12.43 16.44 -25.42
C GLY A 313 12.99 15.27 -26.22
N ARG A 314 14.32 15.07 -26.26
CA ARG A 314 14.95 13.94 -26.95
C ARG A 314 14.84 12.69 -26.08
N ALA A 315 14.54 11.53 -26.68
CA ALA A 315 14.37 10.27 -25.96
C ALA A 315 15.73 9.59 -25.72
N PHE A 316 16.10 9.38 -24.47
CA PHE A 316 17.24 8.59 -24.03
C PHE A 316 16.74 7.19 -23.67
N VAL A 317 17.16 6.18 -24.43
CA VAL A 317 16.68 4.81 -24.33
C VAL A 317 17.79 3.91 -23.84
N VAL A 318 17.53 3.17 -22.76
CA VAL A 318 18.36 2.05 -22.31
C VAL A 318 18.02 0.84 -23.17
N GLN A 319 19.02 0.28 -23.85
CA GLN A 319 18.92 -1.01 -24.54
C GLN A 319 19.90 -2.03 -23.96
N THR A 320 19.50 -3.30 -23.96
CA THR A 320 20.36 -4.40 -23.49
C THR A 320 20.45 -5.58 -24.44
N VAL A 321 21.66 -6.08 -24.60
CA VAL A 321 21.98 -7.35 -25.26
C VAL A 321 22.59 -8.36 -24.29
N ASP A 322 23.04 -7.89 -23.12
CA ASP A 322 23.66 -8.70 -22.09
C ASP A 322 22.65 -9.37 -21.14
N TYR A 323 21.50 -8.74 -20.92
CA TYR A 323 20.47 -9.25 -20.02
C TYR A 323 19.90 -10.60 -20.49
N PRO A 324 19.63 -11.56 -19.58
CA PRO A 324 19.90 -11.53 -18.14
C PRO A 324 21.24 -12.17 -17.74
N ASN A 325 21.81 -13.07 -18.56
CA ASN A 325 22.87 -13.97 -18.11
C ASN A 325 24.30 -13.52 -18.46
N ASN A 326 24.48 -12.53 -19.34
CA ASN A 326 25.81 -12.05 -19.70
C ASN A 326 26.32 -10.99 -18.72
N VAL A 327 26.61 -11.41 -17.49
CA VAL A 327 27.05 -10.49 -16.42
C VAL A 327 28.52 -10.11 -16.62
N GLN A 328 28.74 -8.86 -17.08
CA GLN A 328 30.05 -8.25 -17.29
C GLN A 328 30.42 -7.30 -16.14
N THR A 329 31.71 -6.93 -16.04
CA THR A 329 32.21 -5.98 -15.02
C THR A 329 33.31 -5.12 -15.67
N ASN A 330 33.76 -4.05 -14.98
CA ASN A 330 34.85 -3.17 -15.44
C ASN A 330 34.61 -2.56 -16.83
N ASP A 331 33.37 -2.18 -17.13
CA ASP A 331 32.99 -1.52 -18.40
C ASP A 331 33.27 -2.37 -19.64
N LEU A 332 33.11 -3.69 -19.49
CA LEU A 332 33.21 -4.67 -20.56
C LEU A 332 31.83 -5.18 -21.02
N GLY A 333 30.75 -4.52 -20.59
CA GLY A 333 29.41 -4.85 -21.07
C GLY A 333 29.18 -4.36 -22.50
N HIS A 334 28.12 -4.84 -23.13
CA HIS A 334 27.75 -4.51 -24.51
C HIS A 334 26.47 -3.69 -24.59
N ASP A 335 25.91 -3.31 -23.43
CA ASP A 335 24.69 -2.52 -23.34
C ASP A 335 25.02 -1.03 -23.57
N SER A 336 23.99 -0.27 -23.96
CA SER A 336 24.15 1.14 -24.32
C SER A 336 22.92 1.99 -24.01
N ILE A 337 23.16 3.29 -23.94
CA ILE A 337 22.12 4.33 -23.94
C ILE A 337 22.17 5.03 -25.29
N LYS A 338 21.03 5.10 -25.97
CA LYS A 338 20.88 5.82 -27.26
C LYS A 338 19.98 7.03 -27.12
N ILE A 339 20.32 8.10 -27.82
CA ILE A 339 19.44 9.25 -28.06
C ILE A 339 18.70 8.97 -29.37
N CYS A 340 17.37 8.93 -29.30
CA CYS A 340 16.47 8.78 -30.44
C CYS A 340 15.77 10.11 -30.70
N GLU A 341 15.93 10.64 -31.90
CA GLU A 341 15.40 11.94 -32.30
C GLU A 341 14.50 11.81 -33.53
N ASP A 342 13.35 12.48 -33.48
CA ASP A 342 12.50 12.77 -34.63
C ASP A 342 12.89 14.17 -35.12
N THR A 343 13.74 14.24 -36.15
CA THR A 343 14.30 15.51 -36.65
C THR A 343 13.42 16.15 -37.71
N ASN A 344 12.48 15.41 -38.29
CA ASN A 344 11.56 15.89 -39.32
C ASN A 344 10.14 16.18 -38.80
N GLY A 345 9.81 15.78 -37.56
CA GLY A 345 8.54 16.00 -36.89
C GLY A 345 7.41 15.07 -37.33
N ASP A 346 7.70 13.95 -38.01
CA ASP A 346 6.70 13.00 -38.51
C ASP A 346 6.22 12.00 -37.44
N GLY A 347 6.82 12.05 -36.25
CA GLY A 347 6.49 11.19 -35.13
C GLY A 347 7.29 9.89 -35.07
N LYS A 348 8.35 9.74 -35.86
CA LYS A 348 9.25 8.59 -35.87
C LYS A 348 10.68 9.06 -35.60
N ALA A 349 11.46 8.26 -34.87
CA ALA A 349 12.89 8.50 -34.79
C ALA A 349 13.56 8.27 -36.16
N ASP A 350 14.31 9.26 -36.63
CA ASP A 350 15.10 9.21 -37.87
C ASP A 350 16.61 9.36 -37.61
N LYS A 351 16.99 9.74 -36.38
CA LYS A 351 18.38 9.86 -35.96
C LYS A 351 18.61 9.15 -34.64
N PHE A 352 19.67 8.33 -34.62
CA PHE A 352 20.07 7.52 -33.48
C PHE A 352 21.53 7.81 -33.14
N THR A 353 21.79 8.28 -31.92
CA THR A 353 23.14 8.57 -31.43
C THR A 353 23.44 7.68 -30.23
N VAL A 354 24.54 6.92 -30.26
CA VAL A 354 25.01 6.20 -29.06
C VAL A 354 25.60 7.21 -28.09
N PHE A 355 24.85 7.52 -27.03
CA PHE A 355 25.29 8.47 -26.01
C PHE A 355 26.32 7.84 -25.08
N ALA A 356 26.09 6.61 -24.65
CA ALA A 356 27.04 5.85 -23.85
C ALA A 356 26.99 4.37 -24.22
N ASP A 357 28.16 3.74 -24.31
CA ASP A 357 28.34 2.32 -24.51
C ASP A 357 29.08 1.69 -23.32
N LYS A 358 29.43 0.40 -23.46
CA LYS A 358 30.21 -0.34 -22.44
C LYS A 358 29.52 -0.42 -21.09
N LEU A 359 28.19 -0.40 -21.10
CA LEU A 359 27.37 -0.56 -19.90
C LEU A 359 27.10 -2.03 -19.67
N SER A 360 27.01 -2.42 -18.41
CA SER A 360 26.68 -3.78 -17.98
C SER A 360 25.34 -3.78 -17.27
N LEU A 361 24.31 -4.34 -17.91
CA LEU A 361 22.97 -4.48 -17.35
C LEU A 361 22.37 -3.17 -16.81
N PRO A 362 22.45 -2.03 -17.55
CA PRO A 362 21.69 -0.85 -17.20
C PRO A 362 20.19 -1.18 -17.30
N THR A 363 19.42 -0.68 -16.35
CA THR A 363 17.98 -0.95 -16.21
C THR A 363 17.16 0.33 -16.18
N SER A 364 17.78 1.46 -15.85
CA SER A 364 17.10 2.74 -15.73
C SER A 364 18.07 3.91 -15.84
N LEU A 365 17.55 5.06 -16.27
CA LEU A 365 18.27 6.33 -16.32
C LEU A 365 17.38 7.52 -15.94
N VAL A 366 18.00 8.65 -15.61
CA VAL A 366 17.33 9.94 -15.39
C VAL A 366 18.25 11.10 -15.78
N CYS A 367 17.70 12.12 -16.45
CA CYS A 367 18.45 13.33 -16.81
C CYS A 367 18.65 14.23 -15.57
N ALA A 368 19.91 14.57 -15.26
CA ALA A 368 20.28 15.44 -14.15
C ALA A 368 21.67 16.07 -14.36
N ASN A 369 21.92 17.24 -13.78
CA ASN A 369 23.19 17.98 -13.80
C ASN A 369 23.81 18.20 -15.21
N GLY A 370 22.94 18.39 -16.20
CA GLY A 370 23.34 18.52 -17.62
C GLY A 370 23.87 17.23 -18.24
N GLY A 371 23.58 16.08 -17.65
CA GLY A 371 23.91 14.75 -18.16
C GLY A 371 22.83 13.73 -17.77
N VAL A 372 23.24 12.47 -17.60
CA VAL A 372 22.37 11.35 -17.25
C VAL A 372 22.96 10.59 -16.07
N ILE A 373 22.12 10.27 -15.09
CA ILE A 373 22.43 9.29 -14.04
C ILE A 373 21.80 7.96 -14.45
N CYS A 374 22.57 6.87 -14.45
CA CYS A 374 22.05 5.54 -14.82
C CYS A 374 22.59 4.43 -13.92
N THR A 375 21.86 3.31 -13.90
CA THR A 375 22.34 2.07 -13.29
C THR A 375 23.39 1.42 -14.20
N ASN A 376 24.40 0.77 -13.61
CA ASN A 376 25.42 0.00 -14.34
C ASN A 376 25.94 -1.12 -13.46
N GLY A 377 25.26 -2.27 -13.48
CA GLY A 377 25.61 -3.42 -12.65
C GLY A 377 25.65 -3.08 -11.16
N THR A 378 26.85 -3.01 -10.59
CA THR A 378 27.09 -2.72 -9.16
C THR A 378 27.06 -1.23 -8.82
N ASP A 379 27.05 -0.36 -9.83
CA ASP A 379 27.35 1.06 -9.69
C ASP A 379 26.18 1.95 -10.10
N MET A 380 26.12 3.13 -9.47
CA MET A 380 25.34 4.27 -9.96
C MET A 380 26.31 5.22 -10.70
N LEU A 381 26.07 5.44 -11.99
CA LEU A 381 26.95 6.26 -12.83
C LEU A 381 26.33 7.61 -13.15
N PHE A 382 27.19 8.63 -13.26
CA PHE A 382 26.91 9.89 -13.91
C PHE A 382 27.68 9.99 -15.23
N LEU A 383 26.95 10.27 -16.30
CA LEU A 383 27.43 10.38 -17.67
C LEU A 383 27.09 11.76 -18.21
N LYS A 384 28.01 12.43 -18.89
CA LYS A 384 27.77 13.77 -19.46
C LYS A 384 28.55 13.97 -20.75
N ASP A 385 27.91 14.67 -21.67
CA ASP A 385 28.50 15.25 -22.88
C ASP A 385 28.89 16.72 -22.57
N THR A 386 30.17 17.06 -22.73
CA THR A 386 30.68 18.42 -22.48
C THR A 386 31.01 19.23 -23.73
N ASP A 387 31.05 18.62 -24.91
CA ASP A 387 31.40 19.29 -26.18
C ASP A 387 30.22 19.42 -27.16
N GLY A 388 29.10 18.77 -26.87
CA GLY A 388 27.84 18.87 -27.59
C GLY A 388 27.71 17.93 -28.79
N ASP A 389 28.56 16.92 -28.92
CA ASP A 389 28.51 15.94 -30.01
C ASP A 389 27.44 14.84 -29.81
N GLY A 390 26.79 14.81 -28.63
CA GLY A 390 25.78 13.84 -28.26
C GLY A 390 26.34 12.54 -27.67
N ARG A 391 27.63 12.50 -27.31
CA ARG A 391 28.32 11.36 -26.69
C ARG A 391 28.87 11.75 -25.32
N ALA A 392 28.74 10.84 -24.35
CA ALA A 392 29.26 11.07 -23.02
C ALA A 392 30.79 10.94 -23.01
N ASP A 393 31.49 12.05 -22.74
CA ASP A 393 32.93 12.13 -22.53
C ASP A 393 33.30 12.12 -21.04
N VAL A 394 32.33 12.39 -20.16
CA VAL A 394 32.47 12.27 -18.71
C VAL A 394 31.77 10.99 -18.22
N ARG A 395 32.50 10.19 -17.45
CA ARG A 395 31.99 9.00 -16.75
C ARG A 395 32.47 8.98 -15.30
N LYS A 396 31.54 9.10 -14.36
CA LYS A 396 31.83 9.15 -12.92
C LYS A 396 30.96 8.18 -12.15
N VAL A 397 31.57 7.31 -11.34
CA VAL A 397 30.84 6.52 -10.34
C VAL A 397 30.41 7.47 -9.21
N LEU A 398 29.10 7.56 -8.96
CA LEU A 398 28.56 8.30 -7.82
C LEU A 398 28.71 7.48 -6.53
N PHE A 399 28.38 6.19 -6.60
CA PHE A 399 28.59 5.21 -5.54
C PHE A 399 28.43 3.79 -6.07
N THR A 400 28.94 2.82 -5.31
CA THR A 400 28.91 1.37 -5.61
C THR A 400 28.34 0.60 -4.43
N GLY A 401 27.87 -0.63 -4.67
CA GLY A 401 27.37 -1.54 -3.63
C GLY A 401 26.11 -2.30 -4.01
N PHE A 402 25.58 -2.13 -5.22
CA PHE A 402 24.46 -2.94 -5.70
C PHE A 402 24.92 -4.37 -5.96
N LYS A 403 24.10 -5.35 -5.57
CA LYS A 403 24.38 -6.76 -5.81
C LYS A 403 23.71 -7.19 -7.11
N ILE A 404 24.37 -8.09 -7.84
CA ILE A 404 23.95 -8.56 -9.17
C ILE A 404 23.82 -10.09 -9.23
N HIS A 405 23.70 -10.75 -8.07
CA HIS A 405 23.53 -12.20 -7.99
C HIS A 405 22.19 -12.66 -8.57
N ASP A 406 21.23 -11.75 -8.70
CA ASP A 406 20.03 -11.93 -9.52
C ASP A 406 19.74 -10.63 -10.30
N THR A 407 19.86 -10.72 -11.62
CA THR A 407 19.85 -9.55 -12.51
C THR A 407 18.47 -8.93 -12.72
N HIS A 408 17.39 -9.67 -12.49
CA HIS A 408 16.04 -9.09 -12.54
C HIS A 408 15.65 -8.32 -11.26
N ALA A 409 16.42 -8.48 -10.18
CA ALA A 409 16.12 -7.96 -8.83
C ALA A 409 17.00 -6.76 -8.46
N GLY A 410 17.60 -6.15 -9.48
CA GLY A 410 18.42 -4.95 -9.37
C GLY A 410 17.61 -3.67 -9.16
N VAL A 411 18.28 -2.55 -9.37
CA VAL A 411 17.67 -1.22 -9.29
C VAL A 411 16.79 -0.96 -10.50
N SER A 412 15.73 -0.19 -10.35
CA SER A 412 14.85 0.24 -11.45
C SER A 412 14.22 1.62 -11.14
N ASN A 413 13.58 2.21 -12.16
CA ASN A 413 12.74 3.41 -12.05
C ASN A 413 13.43 4.65 -11.42
N LEU A 414 14.61 5.05 -11.94
CA LEU A 414 15.21 6.33 -11.59
C LEU A 414 14.29 7.48 -12.00
N ARG A 415 13.90 8.33 -11.02
CA ARG A 415 13.03 9.49 -11.26
C ARG A 415 13.53 10.73 -10.51
N TYR A 416 13.46 11.88 -11.16
CA TYR A 416 13.74 13.16 -10.51
C TYR A 416 12.50 13.58 -9.68
N GLY A 417 12.65 13.62 -8.36
CA GLY A 417 11.61 13.98 -7.40
C GLY A 417 11.40 15.48 -7.29
N PHE A 418 10.22 15.89 -6.81
CA PHE A 418 9.86 17.30 -6.69
C PHE A 418 10.71 18.00 -5.63
N ASP A 419 11.24 17.26 -4.66
CA ASP A 419 12.15 17.74 -3.61
C ASP A 419 13.62 17.85 -4.05
N ASN A 420 13.90 17.70 -5.35
CA ASN A 420 15.25 17.72 -5.94
C ASN A 420 16.15 16.54 -5.52
N TRP A 421 15.55 15.39 -5.21
CA TRP A 421 16.25 14.11 -5.04
C TRP A 421 15.97 13.16 -6.20
N ILE A 422 16.83 12.18 -6.41
CA ILE A 422 16.57 11.06 -7.33
C ILE A 422 15.95 9.92 -6.53
N TYR A 423 14.80 9.43 -6.97
CA TYR A 423 14.10 8.27 -6.40
C TYR A 423 14.36 7.05 -7.25
N ALA A 424 14.39 5.88 -6.61
CA ALA A 424 14.55 4.60 -7.26
C ALA A 424 13.97 3.47 -6.40
N THR A 425 13.84 2.30 -7.02
CA THR A 425 13.46 1.06 -6.35
C THR A 425 14.53 0.01 -6.53
N ILE A 426 14.62 -0.93 -5.60
CA ILE A 426 15.51 -2.09 -5.71
C ILE A 426 14.79 -3.36 -5.26
N GLY A 427 15.05 -4.47 -5.95
CA GLY A 427 14.58 -5.78 -5.56
C GLY A 427 15.39 -6.44 -4.44
N TYR A 428 15.23 -7.75 -4.29
CA TYR A 428 15.89 -8.52 -3.25
C TYR A 428 17.39 -8.72 -3.46
N ALA A 429 17.94 -8.38 -4.65
CA ALA A 429 19.38 -8.41 -4.83
C ALA A 429 20.07 -7.46 -3.82
N GLY A 430 19.47 -6.28 -3.62
CA GLY A 430 19.82 -5.37 -2.54
C GLY A 430 21.12 -4.60 -2.75
N PHE A 431 21.43 -3.77 -1.75
CA PHE A 431 22.56 -2.85 -1.69
C PHE A 431 23.31 -3.04 -0.38
N GLU A 432 24.64 -3.01 -0.45
CA GLU A 432 25.52 -2.89 0.70
C GLU A 432 26.74 -2.05 0.32
N GLY A 433 26.87 -0.87 0.92
CA GLY A 433 27.92 0.08 0.54
C GLY A 433 27.91 1.34 1.40
N THR A 434 28.79 2.29 1.04
CA THR A 434 28.90 3.60 1.71
C THR A 434 28.53 4.71 0.73
N VAL A 435 27.61 5.59 1.11
CA VAL A 435 27.18 6.75 0.32
C VAL A 435 27.18 7.98 1.23
N GLY A 436 27.76 9.10 0.78
CA GLY A 436 27.81 10.31 1.61
C GLY A 436 28.58 10.16 2.94
N GLY A 437 29.43 9.12 3.08
CA GLY A 437 30.11 8.80 4.34
C GLY A 437 29.31 7.91 5.30
N GLU A 438 28.08 7.54 4.96
CA GLU A 438 27.22 6.66 5.76
C GLU A 438 27.14 5.26 5.15
N ARG A 439 27.22 4.22 6.00
CA ARG A 439 27.04 2.83 5.55
C ARG A 439 25.56 2.51 5.45
N HIS A 440 25.14 1.96 4.32
CA HIS A 440 23.77 1.50 4.10
C HIS A 440 23.73 0.01 3.73
N SER A 441 22.66 -0.66 4.16
CA SER A 441 22.33 -2.03 3.80
C SER A 441 20.81 -2.17 3.71
N PHE A 442 20.30 -2.47 2.51
CA PHE A 442 18.86 -2.56 2.26
C PHE A 442 18.57 -3.43 1.03
N ASN A 443 17.34 -3.92 0.92
CA ASN A 443 16.81 -4.65 -0.21
C ASN A 443 15.29 -4.41 -0.28
N GLN A 444 14.64 -4.77 -1.39
CA GLN A 444 13.18 -4.66 -1.57
C GLN A 444 12.66 -3.34 -1.02
N CYS A 445 13.09 -2.21 -1.57
CA CYS A 445 12.73 -0.92 -1.01
C CYS A 445 12.67 0.20 -2.04
N VAL A 446 11.90 1.23 -1.70
CA VAL A 446 12.01 2.56 -2.29
C VAL A 446 13.14 3.30 -1.56
N PHE A 447 14.07 3.88 -2.30
CA PHE A 447 15.15 4.71 -1.77
C PHE A 447 15.30 5.98 -2.62
N ARG A 448 15.98 6.98 -2.06
CA ARG A 448 16.33 8.21 -2.77
C ARG A 448 17.75 8.65 -2.47
N PHE A 449 18.37 9.40 -3.37
CA PHE A 449 19.71 9.95 -3.18
C PHE A 449 19.84 11.34 -3.82
N LYS A 450 20.80 12.14 -3.36
CA LYS A 450 21.09 13.43 -3.97
C LYS A 450 21.72 13.24 -5.36
N PRO A 451 21.40 14.07 -6.38
CA PRO A 451 21.92 13.90 -7.74
C PRO A 451 23.46 13.87 -7.87
N ASP A 452 24.19 14.37 -6.87
CA ASP A 452 25.66 14.36 -6.80
C ASP A 452 26.24 13.14 -6.04
N GLY A 453 25.38 12.26 -5.48
CA GLY A 453 25.77 11.12 -4.67
C GLY A 453 26.14 11.45 -3.22
N SER A 454 25.91 12.70 -2.77
CA SER A 454 26.36 13.16 -1.45
C SER A 454 25.53 12.63 -0.27
N LYS A 455 24.34 12.06 -0.52
CA LYS A 455 23.47 11.48 0.51
C LYS A 455 22.51 10.44 -0.07
N LEU A 456 22.17 9.42 0.71
CA LEU A 456 21.17 8.39 0.38
C LEU A 456 20.22 8.15 1.57
N GLU A 457 18.94 7.94 1.28
CA GLU A 457 17.90 7.66 2.28
C GLU A 457 17.00 6.50 1.82
N THR A 458 16.78 5.53 2.70
CA THR A 458 15.79 4.46 2.48
C THR A 458 14.41 4.93 2.96
N LEU A 459 13.39 4.79 2.12
CA LEU A 459 12.05 5.24 2.45
C LEU A 459 11.24 4.10 3.07
N GLN A 460 10.90 3.06 2.32
CA GLN A 460 10.07 1.97 2.82
C GLN A 460 10.35 0.67 2.08
N ASN A 461 10.29 -0.45 2.80
CA ASN A 461 10.40 -1.77 2.21
C ASN A 461 9.12 -2.13 1.43
N THR A 462 9.29 -2.71 0.25
CA THR A 462 8.22 -3.21 -0.62
C THR A 462 7.93 -4.69 -0.34
N THR A 463 6.88 -5.24 -0.95
CA THR A 463 6.48 -6.64 -0.74
C THR A 463 7.38 -7.64 -1.45
N ASN A 464 7.96 -7.24 -2.60
CA ASN A 464 8.78 -8.09 -3.45
C ASN A 464 9.70 -7.24 -4.35
N ASN A 465 10.24 -7.83 -5.42
CA ASN A 465 10.97 -7.16 -6.48
C ASN A 465 10.12 -6.05 -7.13
N THR A 466 10.63 -4.83 -7.12
CA THR A 466 9.85 -3.65 -7.50
C THR A 466 10.28 -3.17 -8.88
N TRP A 467 9.32 -3.17 -9.82
CA TRP A 467 9.53 -2.79 -11.21
C TRP A 467 8.69 -1.59 -11.65
N GLY A 468 7.87 -1.03 -10.76
CA GLY A 468 7.20 0.24 -10.97
C GLY A 468 7.42 1.21 -9.82
N LEU A 469 7.53 2.48 -10.17
CA LEU A 469 7.50 3.64 -9.29
C LEU A 469 6.88 4.78 -10.09
N GLY A 470 6.06 5.63 -9.49
CA GLY A 470 5.52 6.83 -10.13
C GLY A 470 5.02 7.86 -9.12
N PHE A 471 4.73 9.06 -9.63
CA PHE A 471 4.26 10.19 -8.83
C PHE A 471 2.93 10.71 -9.34
N THR A 472 2.01 11.03 -8.43
CA THR A 472 0.90 11.93 -8.75
C THR A 472 1.39 13.37 -8.84
N SER A 473 0.60 14.28 -9.43
CA SER A 473 0.94 15.72 -9.45
C SER A 473 1.02 16.37 -8.06
N ASP A 474 0.48 15.72 -7.03
CA ASP A 474 0.62 16.15 -5.64
C ASP A 474 1.90 15.61 -4.96
N PHE A 475 2.69 14.76 -5.64
CA PHE A 475 3.89 14.08 -5.14
C PHE A 475 3.62 12.91 -4.17
N ASP A 476 2.52 12.17 -4.36
CA ASP A 476 2.38 10.85 -3.74
C ASP A 476 3.22 9.81 -4.49
N VAL A 477 3.88 8.90 -3.74
CA VAL A 477 4.73 7.85 -4.31
C VAL A 477 3.99 6.52 -4.32
N LEU A 478 3.80 5.98 -5.52
CA LEU A 478 3.14 4.70 -5.79
C LEU A 478 4.01 3.84 -6.70
N GLY A 479 3.68 2.56 -6.83
CA GLY A 479 4.42 1.67 -7.70
C GLY A 479 3.80 0.29 -7.85
N SER A 480 4.54 -0.62 -8.48
CA SER A 480 4.14 -2.01 -8.72
C SER A 480 5.29 -2.97 -8.38
N THR A 481 4.97 -4.20 -7.98
CA THR A 481 5.97 -5.26 -7.78
C THR A 481 5.62 -6.52 -8.56
N ALA A 482 6.62 -7.38 -8.74
CA ALA A 482 6.44 -8.74 -9.21
C ALA A 482 5.67 -9.61 -8.20
N ASN A 483 5.05 -10.67 -8.71
CA ASN A 483 4.37 -11.74 -7.99
C ASN A 483 3.20 -11.23 -7.12
N GLY A 484 2.28 -10.50 -7.76
CA GLY A 484 0.94 -10.27 -7.21
C GLY A 484 0.73 -9.03 -6.37
N ASN A 485 1.40 -7.92 -6.69
CA ASN A 485 1.05 -6.61 -6.14
C ASN A 485 1.27 -5.48 -7.19
N PRO A 486 0.38 -5.38 -8.21
CA PRO A 486 0.51 -4.43 -9.31
C PRO A 486 0.29 -2.97 -8.91
N SER A 487 -0.20 -2.67 -7.71
CA SER A 487 -0.34 -1.31 -7.20
C SER A 487 -0.10 -1.26 -5.69
N TRP A 488 0.85 -0.44 -5.26
CA TRP A 488 1.14 -0.13 -3.86
C TRP A 488 1.42 1.37 -3.69
N TYR A 489 1.44 1.85 -2.45
CA TYR A 489 1.80 3.24 -2.11
C TYR A 489 2.71 3.31 -0.88
N THR A 490 3.47 4.39 -0.73
CA THR A 490 4.29 4.61 0.48
C THR A 490 3.51 5.30 1.59
N THR A 491 3.87 4.99 2.84
CA THR A 491 3.42 5.70 4.04
C THR A 491 4.48 6.72 4.48
N PHE A 492 5.26 6.40 5.51
CA PHE A 492 6.31 7.24 6.08
C PHE A 492 7.66 6.56 5.95
N SER A 493 8.72 7.37 5.95
CA SER A 493 10.09 6.88 5.81
C SER A 493 10.52 6.01 7.00
N LYS A 494 11.49 5.13 6.75
CA LYS A 494 12.08 4.25 7.76
C LYS A 494 12.65 5.04 8.94
N ALA A 495 13.23 6.22 8.66
CA ALA A 495 13.73 7.13 9.69
C ALA A 495 12.62 7.64 10.62
N GLN A 496 11.45 8.00 10.08
CA GLN A 496 10.30 8.49 10.87
C GLN A 496 9.76 7.40 11.81
N TYR A 497 9.63 6.16 11.31
CA TYR A 497 9.24 5.01 12.14
C TYR A 497 10.32 4.71 13.21
N ALA A 498 11.59 4.65 12.82
CA ALA A 498 12.70 4.34 13.72
C ALA A 498 12.85 5.36 14.86
N ALA A 499 12.60 6.64 14.60
CA ALA A 499 12.65 7.71 15.61
C ALA A 499 11.68 7.50 16.79
N THR A 500 10.63 6.69 16.59
CA THR A 500 9.53 6.51 17.53
C THR A 500 9.39 5.10 18.08
N GLY A 501 10.24 4.17 17.63
CA GLY A 501 10.15 2.74 17.96
C GLY A 501 8.89 2.06 17.42
N VAL A 502 8.17 2.68 16.48
CA VAL A 502 7.09 2.03 15.74
C VAL A 502 7.72 1.15 14.65
N SER A 503 7.29 -0.10 14.52
CA SER A 503 7.75 -0.95 13.42
C SER A 503 7.17 -0.44 12.11
N GLN A 504 8.03 -0.23 11.11
CA GLN A 504 7.56 0.16 9.78
C GLN A 504 6.91 -1.05 9.08
N PRO A 505 5.67 -0.94 8.57
CA PRO A 505 5.10 -1.96 7.71
C PRO A 505 5.76 -1.91 6.31
N LYS A 506 5.69 -3.02 5.58
CA LYS A 506 5.94 -2.98 4.12
C LYS A 506 4.92 -2.07 3.44
N THR A 507 5.20 -1.64 2.20
CA THR A 507 4.26 -0.83 1.41
C THR A 507 2.88 -1.50 1.35
N PRO A 508 1.80 -0.81 1.76
CA PRO A 508 0.45 -1.36 1.64
C PRO A 508 0.08 -1.59 0.17
N ALA A 509 -0.64 -2.68 -0.09
CA ALA A 509 -1.25 -2.91 -1.39
C ALA A 509 -2.42 -1.92 -1.61
N GLY A 510 -2.49 -1.37 -2.83
CA GLY A 510 -3.61 -0.59 -3.32
C GLY A 510 -4.70 -1.46 -3.94
N ASP A 511 -4.37 -2.69 -4.36
CA ASP A 511 -5.30 -3.66 -4.96
C ASP A 511 -5.17 -5.06 -4.35
N ASN A 512 -5.85 -6.05 -4.94
CA ASN A 512 -5.86 -7.45 -4.54
C ASN A 512 -5.36 -8.42 -5.65
N ASN A 513 -4.45 -7.96 -6.49
CA ASN A 513 -3.92 -8.62 -7.68
C ASN A 513 -5.02 -9.15 -8.62
N PRO A 514 -5.77 -8.26 -9.30
CA PRO A 514 -6.89 -8.65 -10.16
C PRO A 514 -6.45 -9.51 -11.35
N MET A 515 -7.40 -10.25 -11.93
CA MET A 515 -7.19 -10.93 -13.22
C MET A 515 -7.07 -9.89 -14.34
N PHE A 516 -6.08 -10.04 -15.20
CA PHE A 516 -5.89 -9.14 -16.34
C PHE A 516 -6.72 -9.55 -17.56
N PHE A 517 -6.79 -8.66 -18.56
CA PHE A 517 -7.65 -8.80 -19.75
C PHE A 517 -6.84 -8.93 -21.05
N PRO A 518 -6.28 -10.10 -21.39
CA PRO A 518 -5.39 -10.24 -22.53
C PRO A 518 -6.15 -10.29 -23.87
N SER A 519 -5.45 -10.02 -24.97
CA SER A 519 -5.98 -10.14 -26.34
C SER A 519 -5.53 -11.42 -27.06
N SER A 520 -4.85 -12.33 -26.37
CA SER A 520 -4.40 -13.63 -26.90
C SER A 520 -4.37 -14.69 -25.80
N LEU A 521 -4.46 -15.95 -26.24
CA LEU A 521 -4.19 -17.13 -25.41
C LEU A 521 -2.70 -17.39 -25.19
N ASP A 522 -1.82 -16.90 -26.07
CA ASP A 522 -0.38 -17.14 -25.99
C ASP A 522 0.29 -16.16 -25.01
N ILE A 523 -0.12 -16.27 -23.75
CA ILE A 523 0.49 -15.63 -22.59
C ILE A 523 1.49 -16.57 -21.93
N ARG A 524 2.51 -16.03 -21.25
CA ARG A 524 3.63 -16.85 -20.73
C ARG A 524 4.01 -16.48 -19.31
N GLN A 525 3.40 -17.17 -18.36
CA GLN A 525 3.58 -16.91 -16.93
C GLN A 525 4.33 -18.04 -16.21
N VAL A 526 5.01 -17.69 -15.12
CA VAL A 526 5.66 -18.65 -14.21
C VAL A 526 4.79 -18.97 -12.99
N ASP A 527 4.01 -17.99 -12.55
CA ASP A 527 3.12 -18.02 -11.39
C ASP A 527 1.92 -17.09 -11.66
N GLN A 528 1.12 -16.76 -10.63
CA GLN A 528 -0.01 -15.81 -10.69
C GLN A 528 -0.84 -15.91 -11.98
N PHE A 529 -1.16 -17.14 -12.42
CA PHE A 529 -1.79 -17.36 -13.72
C PHE A 529 -3.03 -16.48 -13.91
N ASP A 530 -3.13 -15.84 -15.06
CA ASP A 530 -4.17 -14.89 -15.46
C ASP A 530 -4.21 -13.57 -14.64
N ARG A 531 -3.25 -13.34 -13.75
CA ARG A 531 -3.07 -12.15 -12.88
C ARG A 531 -1.67 -11.56 -13.01
N TYR A 532 -1.37 -10.45 -12.32
CA TYR A 532 -0.07 -9.80 -12.47
C TYR A 532 1.06 -10.59 -11.81
N THR A 533 1.88 -11.22 -12.65
CA THR A 533 3.18 -11.83 -12.30
C THR A 533 4.28 -10.79 -12.34
N ALA A 534 4.22 -9.88 -13.32
CA ALA A 534 5.31 -8.99 -13.67
C ALA A 534 4.83 -7.54 -13.80
N GLY A 535 4.10 -7.05 -12.79
CA GLY A 535 3.71 -5.64 -12.72
C GLY A 535 4.94 -4.72 -12.79
N ALA A 536 5.08 -4.01 -13.91
CA ALA A 536 6.16 -3.07 -14.17
C ALA A 536 5.63 -1.69 -14.57
N GLY A 537 6.31 -0.62 -14.16
CA GLY A 537 5.78 0.74 -14.31
C GLY A 537 4.61 1.05 -13.37
N HIS A 538 4.35 2.34 -13.17
CA HIS A 538 3.20 2.88 -12.43
C HIS A 538 3.05 4.38 -12.74
N SER A 539 2.98 4.72 -14.04
CA SER A 539 3.05 6.11 -14.49
C SER A 539 1.66 6.75 -14.53
N PHE A 540 1.54 8.03 -14.14
CA PHE A 540 0.31 8.81 -14.16
C PHE A 540 0.35 9.84 -15.30
N VAL A 541 -0.81 10.12 -15.88
CA VAL A 541 -1.01 11.19 -16.87
C VAL A 541 -1.14 12.54 -16.18
N THR A 542 -0.45 13.54 -16.70
CA THR A 542 -0.61 14.94 -16.28
C THR A 542 -0.86 15.89 -17.45
N SER A 543 -0.55 15.46 -18.68
CA SER A 543 -0.74 16.23 -19.90
C SER A 543 -2.22 16.51 -20.20
N THR A 544 -2.45 17.57 -20.96
CA THR A 544 -3.77 17.93 -21.53
C THR A 544 -4.11 17.19 -22.81
N ARG A 545 -3.14 16.49 -23.43
CA ARG A 545 -3.37 15.67 -24.62
C ARG A 545 -4.27 14.48 -24.35
N MET A 546 -4.13 13.86 -23.18
CA MET A 546 -4.93 12.71 -22.75
C MET A 546 -6.30 13.15 -22.21
N PRO A 547 -7.33 12.27 -22.22
CA PRO A 547 -8.65 12.62 -21.70
C PRO A 547 -8.60 13.05 -20.24
N GLU A 548 -9.48 13.98 -19.86
CA GLU A 548 -9.54 14.50 -18.48
C GLU A 548 -9.73 13.40 -17.43
N SER A 549 -10.46 12.34 -17.77
CA SER A 549 -10.69 11.20 -16.88
C SER A 549 -9.42 10.40 -16.53
N TYR A 550 -8.31 10.60 -17.27
CA TYR A 550 -7.04 9.93 -17.04
C TYR A 550 -6.13 10.70 -16.07
N LYS A 551 -6.23 12.03 -16.07
CA LYS A 551 -5.27 12.92 -15.41
C LYS A 551 -5.24 12.69 -13.90
N ASP A 552 -4.04 12.47 -13.36
CA ASP A 552 -3.76 12.23 -11.93
C ASP A 552 -4.62 11.15 -11.27
N ARG A 553 -5.16 10.23 -12.08
CA ARG A 553 -6.10 9.20 -11.62
C ARG A 553 -5.79 7.82 -12.17
N ILE A 554 -5.47 7.73 -13.46
CA ILE A 554 -5.17 6.44 -14.09
C ILE A 554 -3.66 6.19 -14.05
N ALA A 555 -3.27 5.09 -13.39
CA ALA A 555 -1.91 4.57 -13.41
C ALA A 555 -1.78 3.49 -14.49
N PHE A 556 -0.67 3.51 -15.22
CA PHE A 556 -0.34 2.49 -16.22
C PHE A 556 0.67 1.47 -15.69
N VAL A 557 0.30 0.19 -15.76
CA VAL A 557 1.11 -0.93 -15.28
C VAL A 557 1.25 -1.96 -16.41
N CYS A 558 2.47 -2.22 -16.82
CA CYS A 558 2.80 -3.24 -17.80
C CYS A 558 2.70 -4.64 -17.18
N GLU A 559 2.22 -5.59 -17.98
CA GLU A 559 2.27 -7.02 -17.68
C GLU A 559 2.84 -7.73 -18.91
N PRO A 560 4.18 -7.82 -19.03
CA PRO A 560 4.84 -8.38 -20.21
C PRO A 560 4.49 -9.84 -20.45
N THR A 561 4.20 -10.61 -19.40
CA THR A 561 3.79 -12.02 -19.54
C THR A 561 2.38 -12.16 -20.11
N GLY A 562 1.53 -11.14 -19.89
CA GLY A 562 0.17 -11.01 -20.39
C GLY A 562 0.03 -10.15 -21.65
N LYS A 563 1.13 -9.62 -22.19
CA LYS A 563 1.19 -8.90 -23.48
C LYS A 563 0.43 -7.56 -23.48
N LEU A 564 0.38 -6.86 -22.34
CA LEU A 564 -0.49 -5.70 -22.15
C LEU A 564 0.06 -4.60 -21.24
N VAL A 565 -0.51 -3.41 -21.35
CA VAL A 565 -0.41 -2.30 -20.41
C VAL A 565 -1.79 -2.06 -19.81
N GLY A 566 -1.98 -2.46 -18.56
CA GLY A 566 -3.20 -2.26 -17.80
C GLY A 566 -3.38 -0.81 -17.36
N ALA A 567 -4.64 -0.39 -17.24
CA ALA A 567 -5.03 0.89 -16.68
C ALA A 567 -5.67 0.68 -15.31
N PHE A 568 -5.21 1.41 -14.30
CA PHE A 568 -5.69 1.30 -12.92
C PHE A 568 -6.27 2.62 -12.44
N ASP A 569 -7.54 2.63 -12.05
CA ASP A 569 -8.17 3.77 -11.39
C ASP A 569 -7.71 3.83 -9.93
N VAL A 570 -6.90 4.84 -9.61
CA VAL A 570 -6.31 5.05 -8.29
C VAL A 570 -7.04 6.19 -7.60
N THR A 571 -7.62 5.90 -6.44
CA THR A 571 -8.37 6.88 -5.64
C THR A 571 -7.93 6.85 -4.19
N ARG A 572 -8.02 8.01 -3.51
CA ARG A 572 -7.77 8.11 -2.08
C ARG A 572 -8.96 7.54 -1.29
N ASN A 573 -8.66 6.84 -0.20
CA ASN A 573 -9.64 6.37 0.79
C ASN A 573 -9.09 6.63 2.20
N GLY A 574 -9.49 7.74 2.82
CA GLY A 574 -8.82 8.24 4.02
C GLY A 574 -7.39 8.71 3.70
N ALA A 575 -6.41 8.21 4.44
CA ALA A 575 -4.98 8.39 4.17
C ALA A 575 -4.36 7.27 3.29
N LYS A 576 -5.18 6.30 2.87
CA LYS A 576 -4.81 5.16 2.04
C LYS A 576 -5.13 5.42 0.56
N TYR A 577 -4.65 4.53 -0.30
CA TYR A 577 -5.07 4.43 -1.69
C TYR A 577 -5.77 3.11 -1.96
N VAL A 578 -6.76 3.16 -2.85
CA VAL A 578 -7.41 1.99 -3.46
C VAL A 578 -7.23 2.09 -4.96
N SER A 579 -6.86 0.97 -5.57
CA SER A 579 -6.59 0.84 -6.98
C SER A 579 -7.49 -0.24 -7.58
N LYS A 580 -8.21 0.11 -8.64
CA LYS A 580 -9.08 -0.82 -9.37
C LYS A 580 -8.58 -0.93 -10.81
N GLN A 581 -8.20 -2.13 -11.23
CA GLN A 581 -7.92 -2.39 -12.64
C GLN A 581 -9.18 -2.13 -13.47
N LEU A 582 -9.05 -1.33 -14.53
CA LEU A 582 -10.06 -1.15 -15.54
C LEU A 582 -10.01 -2.29 -16.57
N PRO A 583 -11.16 -2.74 -17.09
CA PRO A 583 -11.20 -3.85 -18.04
C PRO A 583 -10.62 -3.50 -19.41
N ASN A 584 -10.61 -2.21 -19.75
CA ASN A 584 -10.08 -1.68 -20.99
C ASN A 584 -8.62 -1.25 -20.77
N ASN A 585 -7.68 -2.09 -21.22
CA ASN A 585 -6.24 -1.80 -21.20
C ASN A 585 -5.90 -0.59 -22.10
N LEU A 586 -4.78 0.10 -21.80
CA LEU A 586 -4.22 1.11 -22.69
C LEU A 586 -3.62 0.48 -23.96
N PHE A 587 -2.96 -0.66 -23.79
CA PHE A 587 -2.34 -1.43 -24.86
C PHE A 587 -2.51 -2.92 -24.58
N SER A 588 -2.79 -3.71 -25.60
CA SER A 588 -2.85 -5.17 -25.53
C SER A 588 -2.53 -5.74 -26.89
N SER A 589 -1.63 -6.70 -26.99
CA SER A 589 -1.25 -7.30 -28.27
C SER A 589 -1.68 -8.75 -28.36
N ALA A 590 -2.09 -9.17 -29.56
CA ALA A 590 -2.30 -10.57 -29.89
C ALA A 590 -1.02 -11.27 -30.42
N ASP A 591 0.08 -10.53 -30.60
CA ASP A 591 1.39 -11.07 -30.96
C ASP A 591 2.07 -11.71 -29.73
N ALA A 592 2.41 -12.99 -29.81
CA ALA A 592 3.06 -13.74 -28.73
C ALA A 592 4.42 -13.14 -28.30
N TRP A 593 5.07 -12.37 -29.17
CA TRP A 593 6.38 -11.76 -28.89
C TRP A 593 6.31 -10.43 -28.16
N SER A 594 5.17 -9.71 -28.20
CA SER A 594 5.05 -8.44 -27.50
C SER A 594 5.30 -8.62 -26.00
N SER A 595 6.06 -7.75 -25.36
CA SER A 595 6.41 -7.80 -23.94
C SER A 595 6.66 -6.36 -23.47
N PRO A 596 5.60 -5.56 -23.26
CA PRO A 596 5.74 -4.21 -22.73
C PRO A 596 6.36 -4.26 -21.34
N VAL A 597 7.44 -3.52 -21.11
CA VAL A 597 8.17 -3.48 -19.83
C VAL A 597 8.24 -2.09 -19.20
N CYS A 598 7.93 -1.04 -19.97
CA CYS A 598 7.91 0.34 -19.50
C CYS A 598 6.80 1.11 -20.25
N ALA A 599 5.99 1.86 -19.50
CA ALA A 599 4.96 2.75 -20.02
C ALA A 599 5.03 4.10 -19.28
N GLU A 600 5.33 5.19 -20.00
CA GLU A 600 5.56 6.52 -19.43
C GLU A 600 4.87 7.63 -20.22
N GLU A 601 4.37 8.66 -19.55
CA GLU A 601 3.98 9.90 -20.22
C GLU A 601 5.22 10.63 -20.76
N GLY A 602 5.24 10.85 -22.08
CA GLY A 602 6.31 11.56 -22.76
C GLY A 602 6.14 13.09 -22.77
N PRO A 603 7.15 13.83 -23.27
CA PRO A 603 7.11 15.30 -23.37
C PRO A 603 6.01 15.82 -24.31
N ASP A 604 5.54 14.99 -25.24
CA ASP A 604 4.48 15.28 -26.19
C ASP A 604 3.07 14.94 -25.67
N GLY A 605 2.96 14.47 -24.42
CA GLY A 605 1.72 14.05 -23.78
C GLY A 605 1.16 12.71 -24.26
N ALA A 606 1.89 11.96 -25.10
CA ALA A 606 1.54 10.58 -25.43
C ALA A 606 2.05 9.62 -24.34
N ILE A 607 1.48 8.42 -24.28
CA ILE A 607 2.06 7.33 -23.49
C ILE A 607 3.01 6.53 -24.36
N TRP A 608 4.27 6.49 -23.96
CA TRP A 608 5.34 5.79 -24.64
C TRP A 608 5.49 4.40 -24.03
N VAL A 609 5.48 3.36 -24.86
CA VAL A 609 5.58 1.97 -24.45
C VAL A 609 6.86 1.38 -25.00
N CYS A 610 7.79 0.99 -24.12
CA CYS A 610 8.92 0.14 -24.51
C CYS A 610 8.46 -1.31 -24.51
N ASP A 611 8.30 -1.86 -25.71
CA ASP A 611 8.05 -3.27 -25.95
C ASP A 611 9.40 -3.96 -26.15
N TRP A 612 9.79 -4.79 -25.19
CA TRP A 612 11.03 -5.57 -25.26
C TRP A 612 11.03 -6.49 -26.49
N TYR A 613 9.86 -6.89 -26.99
CA TYR A 613 9.65 -7.78 -28.12
C TYR A 613 10.45 -9.10 -28.04
N ASN A 614 10.04 -9.98 -27.15
CA ASN A 614 10.68 -11.27 -26.95
C ASN A 614 9.67 -12.34 -26.54
N LEU A 615 9.84 -13.54 -27.08
CA LEU A 615 9.03 -14.70 -26.73
C LEU A 615 9.29 -15.15 -25.28
N ILE A 616 10.49 -14.89 -24.75
CA ILE A 616 10.92 -15.30 -23.42
C ILE A 616 11.20 -14.08 -22.54
N ILE A 617 10.30 -13.85 -21.59
CA ILE A 617 10.48 -12.84 -20.54
C ILE A 617 10.64 -13.47 -19.14
N GLN A 618 10.38 -14.78 -19.00
CA GLN A 618 10.50 -15.48 -17.71
C GLN A 618 11.97 -15.56 -17.28
N HIS A 619 12.22 -15.42 -15.98
CA HIS A 619 13.57 -15.38 -15.42
C HIS A 619 13.82 -16.59 -14.52
N ASN A 620 13.10 -16.67 -13.40
CA ASN A 620 13.11 -17.77 -12.46
C ASN A 620 11.66 -18.12 -12.01
N PRO A 621 11.43 -19.27 -11.34
CA PRO A 621 12.38 -20.34 -11.04
C PRO A 621 12.89 -21.05 -12.31
N THR A 622 14.10 -21.61 -12.24
CA THR A 622 14.62 -22.45 -13.32
C THR A 622 13.69 -23.64 -13.56
N PRO A 623 13.24 -23.87 -14.81
CA PRO A 623 12.30 -24.95 -15.08
C PRO A 623 12.96 -26.31 -14.92
N SER A 624 12.19 -27.24 -14.39
CA SER A 624 12.48 -28.67 -14.32
C SER A 624 11.42 -29.45 -15.09
N VAL A 625 11.69 -30.74 -15.36
CA VAL A 625 10.67 -31.63 -15.95
C VAL A 625 9.38 -31.62 -15.14
N LYS A 626 9.48 -31.60 -13.81
CA LYS A 626 8.30 -31.59 -12.92
C LYS A 626 7.53 -30.27 -12.96
N SER A 627 8.23 -29.14 -13.00
CA SER A 627 7.58 -27.83 -12.89
C SER A 627 7.02 -27.32 -14.21
N ALA A 628 7.67 -27.64 -15.34
CA ALA A 628 7.34 -27.04 -16.64
C ALA A 628 7.66 -27.94 -17.84
N GLY A 629 7.90 -29.24 -17.63
CA GLY A 629 8.19 -30.23 -18.68
C GLY A 629 9.57 -30.10 -19.34
N LEU A 630 10.41 -29.15 -18.92
CA LEU A 630 11.73 -28.87 -19.50
C LEU A 630 12.78 -28.81 -18.39
N GLU A 631 13.84 -29.59 -18.52
CA GLU A 631 15.02 -29.49 -17.64
C GLU A 631 15.96 -28.40 -18.16
N ALA A 632 16.06 -27.27 -17.46
CA ALA A 632 16.99 -26.18 -17.80
C ALA A 632 18.04 -25.96 -16.70
N LYS A 633 19.03 -25.14 -17.02
CA LYS A 633 20.11 -24.75 -16.10
C LYS A 633 19.95 -23.29 -15.69
N THR A 634 20.28 -22.99 -14.43
CA THR A 634 20.39 -21.61 -13.95
C THR A 634 21.68 -20.98 -14.47
N GLY A 635 21.56 -19.88 -15.20
CA GLY A 635 22.69 -19.10 -15.68
C GLY A 635 23.24 -18.11 -14.65
N ARG A 636 24.32 -17.42 -15.00
CA ARG A 636 25.04 -16.49 -14.09
C ARG A 636 24.21 -15.33 -13.58
N GLY A 637 23.18 -14.91 -14.32
CA GLY A 637 22.27 -13.83 -13.94
C GLY A 637 21.07 -14.29 -13.11
N ASN A 638 21.06 -15.55 -12.67
CA ASN A 638 19.96 -16.26 -12.02
C ASN A 638 18.71 -16.47 -12.90
N ALA A 639 18.85 -16.30 -14.22
CA ALA A 639 17.83 -16.69 -15.18
C ALA A 639 18.16 -18.05 -15.78
N TYR A 640 17.15 -18.83 -16.13
CA TYR A 640 17.41 -20.07 -16.87
C TYR A 640 18.02 -19.81 -18.25
N GLU A 641 18.92 -20.69 -18.67
CA GLU A 641 19.60 -20.61 -19.96
C GLU A 641 18.72 -21.20 -21.08
N THR A 642 18.64 -20.49 -22.20
CA THR A 642 17.92 -20.93 -23.39
C THR A 642 18.46 -20.21 -24.63
N PRO A 643 18.63 -20.90 -25.77
CA PRO A 643 19.08 -20.29 -27.01
C PRO A 643 18.00 -19.47 -27.73
N ILE A 644 16.73 -19.56 -27.30
CA ILE A 644 15.58 -18.93 -27.96
C ILE A 644 15.31 -17.50 -27.43
N ARG A 645 15.99 -17.08 -26.35
CA ARG A 645 15.83 -15.72 -25.82
C ARG A 645 16.50 -14.73 -26.78
N ASP A 646 15.67 -13.93 -27.44
CA ASP A 646 16.13 -12.96 -28.45
C ASP A 646 16.94 -11.80 -27.85
N ARG A 647 17.84 -11.25 -28.66
CA ARG A 647 18.75 -10.14 -28.32
C ARG A 647 18.82 -9.06 -29.41
N HIS A 648 17.91 -9.10 -30.38
CA HIS A 648 18.04 -8.38 -31.64
C HIS A 648 16.76 -7.64 -32.06
N ALA A 649 15.65 -7.81 -31.36
CA ALA A 649 14.39 -7.12 -31.61
C ALA A 649 14.03 -6.20 -30.44
N GLY A 650 13.20 -5.18 -30.68
CA GLY A 650 12.76 -4.27 -29.62
C GLY A 650 12.12 -3.01 -30.17
N ARG A 651 11.03 -2.55 -29.55
CA ARG A 651 10.16 -1.52 -30.13
C ARG A 651 9.73 -0.48 -29.13
N ILE A 652 9.51 0.73 -29.63
CA ILE A 652 8.97 1.84 -28.86
C ILE A 652 7.74 2.34 -29.59
N TYR A 653 6.59 2.25 -28.93
CA TYR A 653 5.32 2.77 -29.43
C TYR A 653 4.90 4.03 -28.70
N ARG A 654 4.05 4.84 -29.34
CA ARG A 654 3.31 5.93 -28.70
C ARG A 654 1.82 5.67 -28.82
N VAL A 655 1.08 5.83 -27.73
CA VAL A 655 -0.37 5.69 -27.64
C VAL A 655 -0.98 7.01 -27.20
N TYR A 656 -1.94 7.53 -27.95
CA TYR A 656 -2.53 8.86 -27.70
C TYR A 656 -3.93 8.99 -28.36
N PRO A 657 -4.74 9.99 -27.97
CA PRO A 657 -6.06 10.19 -28.58
C PRO A 657 -5.96 10.50 -30.07
N LYS A 658 -6.81 9.85 -30.85
CA LYS A 658 -6.84 9.95 -32.32
C LYS A 658 -7.07 11.40 -32.75
N GLY A 659 -6.22 11.89 -33.66
CA GLY A 659 -6.30 13.26 -34.17
C GLY A 659 -5.86 14.35 -33.18
N SER A 660 -5.32 13.99 -32.02
CA SER A 660 -4.70 14.96 -31.10
C SER A 660 -3.31 15.40 -31.59
N THR A 661 -2.95 16.65 -31.34
CA THR A 661 -1.61 17.17 -31.63
C THR A 661 -0.66 16.92 -30.45
N ASN A 662 0.63 16.78 -30.73
CA ASN A 662 1.67 16.78 -29.70
C ASN A 662 1.60 18.07 -28.88
N GLU A 663 1.84 17.98 -27.57
CA GLU A 663 2.03 19.18 -26.76
C GLU A 663 3.31 19.93 -27.16
N ALA A 664 3.29 21.25 -27.01
CA ALA A 664 4.38 22.11 -27.47
C ALA A 664 5.58 22.03 -26.52
N ASN A 665 6.77 21.83 -27.07
CA ASN A 665 8.01 22.00 -26.31
C ASN A 665 8.19 23.50 -25.94
N PRO A 666 8.29 23.86 -24.64
CA PRO A 666 8.40 25.24 -24.19
C PRO A 666 9.78 25.89 -24.47
N LYS A 667 10.73 25.15 -25.04
CA LYS A 667 12.10 25.61 -25.39
C LYS A 667 12.83 26.19 -24.17
N LEU A 668 13.11 25.33 -23.20
CA LEU A 668 13.80 25.69 -21.96
C LEU A 668 15.21 26.24 -22.24
N ASP A 669 15.49 27.47 -21.81
CA ASP A 669 16.79 28.13 -22.02
C ASP A 669 17.35 28.72 -20.71
N ILE A 670 18.46 28.16 -20.24
CA ILE A 670 19.16 28.62 -19.03
C ILE A 670 19.76 30.03 -19.18
N LYS A 671 20.04 30.48 -20.42
CA LYS A 671 20.53 31.85 -20.69
C LYS A 671 19.40 32.87 -20.65
N ASN A 672 18.15 32.41 -20.73
CA ASN A 672 16.96 33.20 -20.51
C ASN A 672 16.10 32.59 -19.37
N PRO A 673 16.47 32.81 -18.09
CA PRO A 673 15.77 32.21 -16.94
C PRO A 673 14.26 32.47 -16.89
N SER A 674 13.78 33.56 -17.52
CA SER A 674 12.34 33.84 -17.62
C SER A 674 11.56 32.78 -18.41
N SER A 675 12.22 32.11 -19.37
CA SER A 675 11.65 30.97 -20.11
C SER A 675 11.32 29.80 -19.18
N LEU A 676 12.18 29.52 -18.20
CA LEU A 676 11.98 28.45 -17.21
C LEU A 676 10.81 28.78 -16.29
N ALA A 677 10.73 30.02 -15.79
CA ALA A 677 9.59 30.46 -14.99
C ALA A 677 8.26 30.37 -15.76
N THR A 678 8.28 30.67 -17.07
CA THR A 678 7.10 30.51 -17.95
C THR A 678 6.71 29.05 -18.11
N ALA A 679 7.68 28.16 -18.29
CA ALA A 679 7.45 26.73 -18.46
C ALA A 679 6.85 26.04 -17.23
N LEU A 680 6.96 26.63 -16.04
CA LEU A 680 6.25 26.14 -14.84
C LEU A 680 4.71 26.19 -15.01
N LYS A 681 4.18 26.95 -15.98
CA LYS A 681 2.75 26.98 -16.30
C LYS A 681 2.31 25.91 -17.30
N HIS A 682 3.26 25.11 -17.81
CA HIS A 682 2.95 24.09 -18.81
C HIS A 682 2.02 23.00 -18.24
N PRO A 683 1.03 22.49 -19.00
CA PRO A 683 0.08 21.48 -18.52
C PRO A 683 0.73 20.14 -18.15
N ASN A 684 1.69 19.66 -18.95
CA ASN A 684 2.45 18.44 -18.64
C ASN A 684 3.51 18.68 -17.56
N LEU A 685 3.46 17.87 -16.50
CA LEU A 685 4.34 17.90 -15.33
C LEU A 685 5.81 17.72 -15.70
N PHE A 686 6.11 16.93 -16.73
CA PHE A 686 7.47 16.74 -17.24
C PHE A 686 8.18 18.08 -17.44
N TRP A 687 7.57 18.99 -18.20
CA TRP A 687 8.15 20.29 -18.51
C TRP A 687 8.31 21.19 -17.28
N ARG A 688 7.37 21.11 -16.32
CA ARG A 688 7.48 21.84 -15.04
C ARG A 688 8.66 21.34 -14.20
N ILE A 689 8.85 20.02 -14.13
CA ILE A 689 9.98 19.40 -13.42
C ILE A 689 11.31 19.72 -14.11
N GLN A 690 11.37 19.68 -15.44
CA GLN A 690 12.58 20.10 -16.17
C GLN A 690 12.93 21.57 -15.91
N ALA A 691 11.94 22.47 -15.92
CA ALA A 691 12.15 23.88 -15.58
C ALA A 691 12.66 24.06 -14.15
N GLN A 692 12.04 23.40 -13.17
CA GLN A 692 12.51 23.39 -11.78
C GLN A 692 13.95 22.89 -11.67
N ARG A 693 14.24 21.72 -12.28
CA ARG A 693 15.57 21.10 -12.29
C ARG A 693 16.62 22.08 -12.80
N LEU A 694 16.38 22.67 -13.97
CA LEU A 694 17.31 23.62 -14.57
C LEU A 694 17.53 24.87 -13.71
N ILE A 695 16.49 25.38 -13.04
CA ILE A 695 16.61 26.51 -12.10
C ILE A 695 17.55 26.15 -10.94
N VAL A 696 17.36 24.98 -10.33
CA VAL A 696 18.13 24.54 -9.16
C VAL A 696 19.56 24.18 -9.53
N GLU A 697 19.76 23.35 -10.57
CA GLU A 697 21.08 22.88 -11.00
C GLU A 697 22.00 24.03 -11.45
N ASN A 698 21.43 25.07 -12.06
CA ASN A 698 22.18 26.25 -12.51
C ASN A 698 22.18 27.41 -11.49
N LYS A 699 21.63 27.20 -10.28
CA LYS A 699 21.61 28.18 -9.18
C LYS A 699 21.05 29.55 -9.60
N LEU A 700 19.97 29.56 -10.37
CA LEU A 700 19.39 30.78 -10.95
C LEU A 700 18.62 31.60 -9.91
N THR A 701 19.32 32.24 -8.97
CA THR A 701 18.69 33.02 -7.88
C THR A 701 17.95 34.27 -8.38
N THR A 702 18.25 34.75 -9.58
CA THR A 702 17.62 35.94 -10.18
C THR A 702 16.12 35.76 -10.46
N VAL A 703 15.62 34.53 -10.61
CA VAL A 703 14.18 34.26 -10.82
C VAL A 703 13.38 34.16 -9.53
N ALA A 704 14.03 34.17 -8.36
CA ALA A 704 13.37 33.96 -7.07
C ALA A 704 12.17 34.89 -6.81
N PRO A 705 12.22 36.22 -7.12
CA PRO A 705 11.05 37.09 -6.95
C PRO A 705 9.82 36.62 -7.74
N SER A 706 10.00 36.32 -9.03
CA SER A 706 8.91 35.82 -9.89
C SER A 706 8.37 34.46 -9.45
N LEU A 707 9.23 33.59 -8.90
CA LEU A 707 8.80 32.32 -8.33
C LEU A 707 7.95 32.54 -7.06
N LYS A 708 8.33 33.47 -6.17
CA LYS A 708 7.55 33.79 -4.96
C LYS A 708 6.16 34.34 -5.34
N GLU A 709 6.09 35.21 -6.33
CA GLU A 709 4.81 35.70 -6.89
C GLU A 709 3.96 34.54 -7.44
N PHE A 710 4.58 33.59 -8.15
CA PHE A 710 3.86 32.45 -8.70
C PHE A 710 3.40 31.46 -7.62
N VAL A 711 4.17 31.26 -6.55
CA VAL A 711 3.73 30.47 -5.39
C VAL A 711 2.44 31.03 -4.79
N ALA A 712 2.30 32.36 -4.72
CA ALA A 712 1.13 33.03 -4.19
C ALA A 712 -0.16 32.82 -5.02
N THR A 713 -0.06 32.42 -6.30
CA THR A 713 -1.26 32.15 -7.13
C THR A 713 -1.93 30.83 -6.76
N GLY A 714 -1.16 29.85 -6.28
CA GLY A 714 -1.64 28.49 -6.03
C GLY A 714 -2.04 27.72 -7.30
N GLU A 715 -1.63 28.16 -8.48
CA GLU A 715 -1.83 27.44 -9.74
C GLU A 715 -1.03 26.11 -9.77
N PRO A 716 -1.33 25.15 -10.67
CA PRO A 716 -0.68 23.83 -10.67
C PRO A 716 0.87 23.85 -10.67
N GLY A 717 1.49 24.85 -11.30
CA GLY A 717 2.95 25.02 -11.32
C GLY A 717 3.56 25.63 -10.05
N ALA A 718 2.74 26.13 -9.13
CA ALA A 718 3.20 26.77 -7.89
C ALA A 718 3.98 25.78 -7.01
N THR A 719 3.65 24.49 -7.04
CA THR A 719 4.39 23.44 -6.32
C THR A 719 5.83 23.32 -6.83
N GLN A 720 6.05 23.33 -8.15
CA GLN A 720 7.41 23.28 -8.71
C GLN A 720 8.17 24.58 -8.47
N ALA A 721 7.50 25.74 -8.50
CA ALA A 721 8.10 27.02 -8.13
C ALA A 721 8.57 27.05 -6.67
N PHE A 722 7.75 26.54 -5.74
CA PHE A 722 8.09 26.42 -4.33
C PHE A 722 9.31 25.51 -4.13
N ASN A 723 9.31 24.33 -4.76
CA ASN A 723 10.44 23.40 -4.64
C ASN A 723 11.73 23.92 -5.32
N ALA A 724 11.61 24.75 -6.36
CA ALA A 724 12.76 25.46 -6.93
C ALA A 724 13.35 26.45 -5.91
N LEU A 725 12.51 27.23 -5.22
CA LEU A 725 12.95 28.14 -4.16
C LEU A 725 13.61 27.40 -2.98
N VAL A 726 13.03 26.28 -2.54
CA VAL A 726 13.64 25.40 -1.53
C VAL A 726 15.01 24.89 -2.00
N GLY A 727 15.10 24.42 -3.25
CA GLY A 727 16.35 23.93 -3.85
C GLY A 727 17.43 25.01 -4.00
N LEU A 728 17.04 26.27 -4.16
CA LEU A 728 17.94 27.44 -4.17
C LEU A 728 18.33 27.93 -2.75
N GLY A 729 17.79 27.33 -1.69
CA GLY A 729 17.99 27.80 -0.31
C GLY A 729 17.29 29.12 0.00
N GLN A 730 16.18 29.42 -0.70
CA GLN A 730 15.39 30.66 -0.57
C GLN A 730 14.08 30.45 0.21
N LEU A 731 14.05 29.47 1.11
CA LEU A 731 12.91 29.23 2.01
C LEU A 731 12.96 30.21 3.19
N ASP A 732 11.88 30.98 3.36
CA ASP A 732 11.65 31.84 4.51
C ASP A 732 10.25 31.57 5.11
N ALA A 733 9.99 32.12 6.30
CA ALA A 733 8.74 31.88 7.04
C ALA A 733 7.50 32.39 6.30
N ASP A 734 7.62 33.51 5.59
CA ASP A 734 6.50 34.09 4.82
C ASP A 734 6.14 33.21 3.63
N LEU A 735 7.13 32.76 2.87
CA LEU A 735 6.94 31.82 1.76
C LEU A 735 6.32 30.50 2.25
N LEU A 736 6.83 29.96 3.36
CA LEU A 736 6.29 28.75 3.97
C LEU A 736 4.83 28.93 4.36
N LYS A 737 4.48 30.04 5.02
CA LYS A 737 3.10 30.35 5.42
C LYS A 737 2.17 30.56 4.22
N THR A 738 2.62 31.28 3.19
CA THR A 738 1.87 31.44 1.93
C THR A 738 1.55 30.07 1.32
N ALA A 739 2.53 29.17 1.25
CA ALA A 739 2.34 27.84 0.69
C ALA A 739 1.41 26.95 1.56
N LEU A 740 1.57 26.97 2.88
CA LEU A 740 0.72 26.20 3.83
C LEU A 740 -0.75 26.64 3.81
N THR A 741 -1.04 27.89 3.46
CA THR A 741 -2.41 28.43 3.35
C THR A 741 -2.99 28.37 1.93
N SER A 742 -2.26 27.81 0.97
CA SER A 742 -2.69 27.73 -0.42
C SER A 742 -3.90 26.81 -0.60
N LYS A 743 -4.70 27.06 -1.64
CA LYS A 743 -5.77 26.14 -2.06
C LYS A 743 -5.22 24.89 -2.76
N SER A 744 -4.02 24.95 -3.33
CA SER A 744 -3.36 23.80 -3.96
C SER A 744 -2.88 22.80 -2.91
N ARG A 745 -3.38 21.55 -3.00
CA ARG A 745 -2.97 20.45 -2.11
C ARG A 745 -1.49 20.14 -2.25
N GLY A 746 -1.00 19.93 -3.48
CA GLY A 746 0.42 19.68 -3.75
C GLY A 746 1.34 20.76 -3.18
N LEU A 747 0.93 22.03 -3.21
CA LEU A 747 1.72 23.12 -2.63
C LEU A 747 1.72 23.08 -1.10
N ARG A 748 0.56 22.87 -0.45
CA ARG A 748 0.50 22.68 1.01
C ARG A 748 1.38 21.51 1.44
N ARG A 749 1.32 20.38 0.72
CA ARG A 749 2.16 19.19 1.01
C ARG A 749 3.65 19.48 0.86
N ALA A 750 4.06 20.14 -0.22
CA ALA A 750 5.46 20.53 -0.40
C ALA A 750 5.94 21.43 0.75
N ALA A 751 5.09 22.35 1.21
CA ALA A 751 5.39 23.20 2.37
C ALA A 751 5.49 22.40 3.68
N VAL A 752 4.59 21.45 3.93
CA VAL A 752 4.64 20.53 5.08
C VAL A 752 5.95 19.73 5.08
N GLN A 753 6.39 19.23 3.93
CA GLN A 753 7.63 18.46 3.79
C GLN A 753 8.89 19.33 3.93
N ALA A 754 8.85 20.58 3.48
CA ALA A 754 9.97 21.51 3.55
C ALA A 754 10.10 22.25 4.89
N ALA A 755 9.10 22.13 5.77
CA ALA A 755 9.09 22.77 7.08
C ALA A 755 10.36 22.39 7.88
N PRO A 756 11.15 23.37 8.37
CA PRO A 756 12.35 23.08 9.14
C PRO A 756 12.02 22.31 10.43
N ALA A 757 12.79 21.25 10.70
CA ALA A 757 12.66 20.51 11.95
C ALA A 757 13.01 21.41 13.15
N GLY A 758 12.24 21.31 14.23
CA GLY A 758 12.43 22.10 15.44
C GLY A 758 11.89 23.54 15.38
N ASP A 759 11.33 23.98 14.26
CA ASP A 759 10.72 25.31 14.12
C ASP A 759 9.21 25.31 14.44
N SER A 760 8.64 26.44 14.87
CA SER A 760 7.21 26.56 15.21
C SER A 760 6.31 27.01 14.06
N THR A 761 6.86 27.50 12.94
CA THR A 761 6.10 28.11 11.83
C THR A 761 5.04 27.17 11.27
N LEU A 762 5.37 25.87 11.12
CA LEU A 762 4.41 24.86 10.70
C LEU A 762 3.24 24.78 11.70
N ALA A 763 3.56 24.60 12.99
CA ALA A 763 2.57 24.49 14.05
C ALA A 763 1.70 25.75 14.14
N ASP A 764 2.28 26.94 13.95
CA ASP A 764 1.55 28.21 13.99
C ASP A 764 0.63 28.42 12.79
N ALA A 765 0.96 27.85 11.63
CA ALA A 765 0.14 27.95 10.43
C ALA A 765 -1.01 26.92 10.40
N VAL A 766 -0.73 25.66 10.77
CA VAL A 766 -1.69 24.56 10.63
C VAL A 766 -2.56 24.32 11.87
N ILE A 767 -2.14 24.81 13.04
CA ILE A 767 -2.95 24.72 14.27
C ILE A 767 -3.77 26.01 14.43
N GLN A 768 -5.07 25.90 14.21
CA GLN A 768 -6.03 27.00 14.35
C GLN A 768 -7.09 26.59 15.37
N ASP A 769 -7.35 27.46 16.35
CA ASP A 769 -8.30 27.20 17.44
C ASP A 769 -8.06 25.88 18.18
N GLY A 770 -6.78 25.49 18.32
CA GLY A 770 -6.38 24.24 18.98
C GLY A 770 -6.59 22.97 18.16
N VAL A 771 -6.91 23.09 16.86
CA VAL A 771 -7.16 21.95 15.96
C VAL A 771 -6.18 21.97 14.79
N VAL A 772 -5.65 20.81 14.42
CA VAL A 772 -4.85 20.64 13.19
C VAL A 772 -5.77 20.74 11.97
N LYS A 773 -5.52 21.71 11.10
CA LYS A 773 -6.24 21.86 9.83
C LYS A 773 -5.57 21.01 8.75
N ALA A 774 -6.38 20.23 8.03
CA ALA A 774 -6.00 19.48 6.84
C ALA A 774 -7.25 19.30 5.96
N ALA A 775 -7.08 19.21 4.63
CA ALA A 775 -8.21 19.07 3.72
C ALA A 775 -8.75 17.63 3.61
N ASP A 776 -7.89 16.62 3.78
CA ASP A 776 -8.23 15.20 3.71
C ASP A 776 -7.39 14.36 4.68
N GLY A 777 -7.71 13.06 4.78
CA GLY A 777 -7.01 12.13 5.66
C GLY A 777 -5.52 11.97 5.33
N ARG A 778 -5.15 12.02 4.04
CA ARG A 778 -3.75 11.87 3.62
C ARG A 778 -2.93 13.10 4.03
N GLU A 779 -3.45 14.28 3.78
CA GLU A 779 -2.84 15.55 4.21
C GLU A 779 -2.74 15.63 5.74
N LEU A 780 -3.76 15.14 6.47
CA LEU A 780 -3.73 15.06 7.92
C LEU A 780 -2.59 14.15 8.40
N ALA A 781 -2.43 12.97 7.79
CA ALA A 781 -1.38 12.02 8.15
C ALA A 781 0.03 12.63 8.00
N GLU A 782 0.27 13.33 6.90
CA GLU A 782 1.56 13.99 6.63
C GLU A 782 1.80 15.18 7.55
N THR A 783 0.76 15.98 7.79
CA THR A 783 0.82 17.13 8.70
C THR A 783 1.10 16.67 10.12
N LEU A 784 0.48 15.57 10.59
CA LEU A 784 0.76 14.99 11.91
C LEU A 784 2.23 14.59 12.02
N VAL A 785 2.76 13.85 11.04
CA VAL A 785 4.17 13.42 11.07
C VAL A 785 5.12 14.62 11.04
N ALA A 786 4.82 15.65 10.26
CA ALA A 786 5.61 16.88 10.22
C ALA A 786 5.54 17.68 11.53
N LEU A 787 4.35 17.78 12.16
CA LEU A 787 4.18 18.38 13.50
C LEU A 787 4.98 17.61 14.56
N GLY A 788 5.12 16.29 14.40
CA GLY A 788 6.00 15.47 15.23
C GLY A 788 7.44 16.02 15.28
N ASN A 789 7.94 16.53 14.15
CA ASN A 789 9.28 17.09 14.02
C ASN A 789 9.39 18.58 14.41
N SER A 790 8.28 19.25 14.74
CA SER A 790 8.31 20.64 15.22
C SER A 790 8.84 20.76 16.66
N ALA A 791 9.16 21.97 17.11
CA ALA A 791 9.55 22.20 18.51
C ALA A 791 8.52 21.60 19.48
N PRO A 792 8.92 20.79 20.48
CA PRO A 792 8.00 20.28 21.48
C PRO A 792 7.21 21.40 22.18
N SER A 793 5.89 21.36 22.13
CA SER A 793 5.04 22.34 22.81
C SER A 793 3.72 21.76 23.30
N GLU A 794 3.15 22.37 24.35
CA GLU A 794 1.81 22.00 24.85
C GLU A 794 0.73 22.28 23.79
N LYS A 795 0.86 23.37 23.03
CA LYS A 795 -0.03 23.73 21.91
C LYS A 795 -0.08 22.61 20.87
N THR A 796 1.08 22.14 20.42
CA THR A 796 1.20 21.07 19.41
C THR A 796 0.65 19.75 19.96
N GLY A 797 1.04 19.37 21.18
CA GLY A 797 0.55 18.15 21.82
C GLY A 797 -0.96 18.13 22.01
N LYS A 798 -1.56 19.26 22.42
CA LYS A 798 -3.01 19.43 22.54
C LYS A 798 -3.71 19.27 21.19
N ALA A 799 -3.18 19.90 20.13
CA ALA A 799 -3.76 19.80 18.79
C ALA A 799 -3.71 18.38 18.23
N ILE A 800 -2.59 17.65 18.45
CA ILE A 800 -2.47 16.23 18.07
C ILE A 800 -3.47 15.36 18.83
N LEU A 801 -3.66 15.59 20.14
CA LEU A 801 -4.66 14.84 20.91
C LEU A 801 -6.09 15.16 20.42
N ALA A 802 -6.36 16.41 20.05
CA ALA A 802 -7.66 16.83 19.55
C ALA A 802 -8.06 16.11 18.25
N THR A 803 -7.12 15.78 17.35
CA THR A 803 -7.45 15.02 16.13
C THR A 803 -7.98 13.63 16.45
N LEU A 804 -7.35 12.93 17.40
CA LEU A 804 -7.81 11.61 17.83
C LEU A 804 -9.16 11.69 18.56
N LYS A 805 -9.34 12.68 19.46
CA LYS A 805 -10.60 12.91 20.17
C LYS A 805 -11.78 13.15 19.22
N ALA A 806 -11.54 13.87 18.13
CA ALA A 806 -12.61 14.21 17.19
C ALA A 806 -13.12 12.99 16.43
N ASN A 807 -12.26 12.04 16.04
CA ASN A 807 -12.62 10.92 15.16
C ASN A 807 -11.89 9.60 15.53
N PRO A 808 -12.02 9.06 16.75
CA PRO A 808 -11.24 7.90 17.19
C PRO A 808 -11.46 6.65 16.31
N GLU A 809 -12.69 6.45 15.82
CA GLU A 809 -13.03 5.34 14.92
C GLU A 809 -12.27 5.40 13.58
N GLN A 810 -12.06 6.61 13.04
CA GLN A 810 -11.33 6.79 11.77
C GLN A 810 -9.88 6.35 11.92
N PHE A 811 -9.22 6.79 13.00
CA PHE A 811 -7.86 6.37 13.31
C PHE A 811 -7.77 4.86 13.56
N GLY A 812 -8.82 4.22 14.08
CA GLY A 812 -8.85 2.76 14.23
C GLY A 812 -8.99 1.97 12.92
N LYS A 813 -9.65 2.53 11.89
CA LYS A 813 -9.88 1.87 10.59
C LYS A 813 -8.82 2.20 9.53
N ASP A 814 -8.08 3.28 9.73
CA ASP A 814 -7.04 3.76 8.81
C ASP A 814 -5.66 3.63 9.45
N SER A 815 -4.96 2.55 9.10
CA SER A 815 -3.63 2.24 9.62
C SER A 815 -2.60 3.34 9.34
N VAL A 816 -2.75 4.11 8.26
CA VAL A 816 -1.81 5.19 7.91
C VAL A 816 -2.03 6.39 8.83
N LEU A 817 -3.29 6.76 9.10
CA LEU A 817 -3.61 7.79 10.08
C LEU A 817 -3.19 7.38 11.50
N ARG A 818 -3.42 6.12 11.86
CA ARG A 818 -2.98 5.56 13.15
C ARG A 818 -1.48 5.71 13.33
N ASP A 819 -0.70 5.27 12.35
CA ASP A 819 0.77 5.35 12.39
C ASP A 819 1.24 6.80 12.44
N ALA A 820 0.63 7.69 11.63
CA ALA A 820 0.92 9.12 11.65
C ALA A 820 0.72 9.73 13.04
N TRP A 821 -0.41 9.42 13.67
CA TRP A 821 -0.72 9.89 15.01
C TRP A 821 0.25 9.34 16.04
N GLN A 822 0.58 8.04 15.99
CA GLN A 822 1.54 7.42 16.90
C GLN A 822 2.93 8.06 16.76
N ILE A 823 3.37 8.34 15.53
CA ILE A 823 4.65 9.02 15.28
C ILE A 823 4.61 10.43 15.89
N ALA A 824 3.60 11.23 15.53
CA ALA A 824 3.44 12.59 16.00
C ALA A 824 3.35 12.67 17.53
N ALA A 825 2.50 11.84 18.13
CA ALA A 825 2.23 11.84 19.56
C ALA A 825 3.45 11.42 20.38
N ARG A 826 4.27 10.48 19.90
CA ARG A 826 5.51 10.08 20.57
C ARG A 826 6.57 11.17 20.52
N LEU A 827 6.76 11.80 19.35
CA LEU A 827 7.71 12.91 19.23
C LEU A 827 7.26 14.15 20.04
N GLN A 828 5.96 14.32 20.24
CA GLN A 828 5.34 15.37 21.06
C GLN A 828 4.86 14.87 22.43
N ALA A 829 5.46 13.79 22.96
CA ALA A 829 4.89 13.02 24.08
C ALA A 829 4.59 13.85 25.33
N SER A 830 5.49 14.76 25.71
CA SER A 830 5.26 15.62 26.88
C SER A 830 4.01 16.48 26.72
N GLY A 831 3.87 17.18 25.58
CA GLY A 831 2.70 18.01 25.31
C GLY A 831 1.40 17.21 25.21
N VAL A 832 1.44 16.02 24.58
CA VAL A 832 0.28 15.14 24.47
C VAL A 832 -0.17 14.64 25.85
N LEU A 833 0.75 14.26 26.73
CA LEU A 833 0.43 13.78 28.07
C LEU A 833 -0.07 14.90 29.00
N VAL A 834 0.50 16.11 28.88
CA VAL A 834 -0.01 17.29 29.58
C VAL A 834 -1.44 17.61 29.14
N ALA A 835 -1.73 17.57 27.83
CA ALA A 835 -3.07 17.75 27.32
C ALA A 835 -4.01 16.62 27.77
N ALA A 836 -3.55 15.37 27.74
CA ALA A 836 -4.35 14.21 28.16
C ALA A 836 -4.80 14.29 29.63
N ALA A 837 -3.97 14.91 30.50
CA ALA A 837 -4.32 15.10 31.90
C ALA A 837 -5.62 15.91 32.09
N THR A 838 -5.87 16.90 31.22
CA THR A 838 -7.01 17.82 31.33
C THR A 838 -8.13 17.53 30.33
N GLU A 839 -7.81 16.96 29.17
CA GLU A 839 -8.73 16.83 28.03
C GLU A 839 -9.43 15.46 27.94
N LEU A 840 -8.92 14.42 28.58
CA LEU A 840 -9.56 13.10 28.59
C LEU A 840 -10.61 13.00 29.70
N PRO A 841 -11.75 12.31 29.50
CA PRO A 841 -12.81 12.19 30.50
C PRO A 841 -12.29 11.56 31.81
N VAL A 842 -12.66 12.10 32.96
CA VAL A 842 -12.39 11.52 34.29
C VAL A 842 -13.53 10.55 34.62
N GLY A 843 -13.23 9.26 34.81
CA GLY A 843 -14.23 8.22 35.10
C GLY A 843 -13.63 6.81 35.07
N ASP A 844 -14.39 5.81 35.57
CA ASP A 844 -14.03 4.39 35.72
C ASP A 844 -13.58 3.73 34.41
N THR A 845 -12.41 4.11 33.91
CA THR A 845 -11.59 3.23 33.08
C THR A 845 -10.95 2.23 34.02
N LYS A 846 -11.79 1.35 34.60
CA LYS A 846 -11.32 0.06 35.06
C LYS A 846 -10.68 -0.61 33.86
N ILE A 847 -9.37 -0.46 33.76
CA ILE A 847 -8.54 -1.33 32.96
C ILE A 847 -8.49 -2.62 33.77
N GLU A 848 -9.59 -3.38 33.75
CA GLU A 848 -9.49 -4.80 34.03
C GLU A 848 -8.70 -5.36 32.86
N ALA A 849 -7.39 -5.44 33.02
CA ALA A 849 -6.58 -6.36 32.25
C ALA A 849 -7.13 -7.76 32.57
N ALA A 850 -8.11 -8.21 31.79
CA ALA A 850 -8.41 -9.63 31.71
C ALA A 850 -7.06 -10.32 31.44
N ALA A 851 -6.73 -11.32 32.25
CA ALA A 851 -5.48 -12.06 32.08
C ALA A 851 -5.39 -12.48 30.59
N PRO A 852 -4.25 -12.24 29.92
CA PRO A 852 -4.12 -12.47 28.49
C PRO A 852 -4.58 -13.89 28.14
N LYS A 853 -5.71 -14.00 27.42
CA LYS A 853 -6.24 -15.29 27.00
C LYS A 853 -5.39 -15.80 25.84
N ASN A 854 -4.78 -16.96 26.02
CA ASN A 854 -4.15 -17.68 24.91
C ASN A 854 -5.25 -18.13 23.95
N VAL A 855 -5.25 -17.63 22.72
CA VAL A 855 -6.25 -17.98 21.69
C VAL A 855 -5.82 -19.20 20.85
N LEU A 856 -4.62 -19.72 21.08
CA LEU A 856 -4.11 -20.90 20.39
C LEU A 856 -4.81 -22.18 20.93
N PRO A 857 -5.37 -23.04 20.07
CA PRO A 857 -6.00 -24.28 20.52
C PRO A 857 -4.94 -25.28 21.02
N ASN A 858 -5.25 -25.95 22.14
CA ASN A 858 -4.42 -27.03 22.70
C ASN A 858 -2.92 -26.67 22.77
N ALA A 859 -2.64 -25.49 23.34
CA ALA A 859 -1.33 -24.86 23.28
C ALA A 859 -0.28 -25.48 24.23
N ASP A 860 -0.75 -26.28 25.19
CA ASP A 860 0.05 -27.13 26.08
C ASP A 860 0.25 -28.55 25.52
N PHE A 861 -0.32 -28.83 24.34
CA PHE A 861 -0.26 -30.11 23.63
C PHE A 861 -0.74 -31.32 24.44
N SER A 862 -1.58 -31.10 25.45
CA SER A 862 -2.04 -32.14 26.37
C SER A 862 -3.08 -33.08 25.74
N GLU A 863 -3.89 -32.57 24.81
CA GLU A 863 -4.90 -33.34 24.10
C GLU A 863 -4.35 -33.96 22.81
N LYS A 864 -4.55 -35.26 22.59
CA LYS A 864 -3.99 -36.00 21.44
C LYS A 864 -5.08 -36.38 20.43
N ASN A 865 -4.76 -36.26 19.14
CA ASN A 865 -5.51 -36.86 18.03
C ASN A 865 -4.55 -37.71 17.18
N GLY A 866 -4.48 -39.01 17.47
CA GLY A 866 -3.43 -39.88 16.93
C GLY A 866 -2.05 -39.49 17.46
N SER A 867 -1.07 -39.28 16.57
CA SER A 867 0.28 -38.80 16.92
C SER A 867 0.41 -37.27 16.96
N LEU A 868 -0.65 -36.53 16.63
CA LEU A 868 -0.69 -35.07 16.58
C LEU A 868 -1.40 -34.49 17.81
N PRO A 869 -1.08 -33.25 18.22
CA PRO A 869 -1.94 -32.49 19.12
C PRO A 869 -3.32 -32.27 18.49
N ALA A 870 -4.39 -32.45 19.26
CA ALA A 870 -5.74 -32.12 18.82
C ALA A 870 -5.79 -30.64 18.35
N GLY A 871 -6.36 -30.38 17.17
CA GLY A 871 -6.41 -29.04 16.56
C GLY A 871 -5.18 -28.64 15.73
N TRP A 872 -4.13 -29.47 15.69
CA TRP A 872 -2.91 -29.21 14.92
C TRP A 872 -2.76 -30.18 13.75
N THR A 873 -2.18 -29.70 12.65
CA THR A 873 -1.99 -30.46 11.40
C THR A 873 -0.52 -30.50 11.01
N LEU A 874 -0.02 -31.65 10.55
CA LEU A 874 1.31 -31.73 9.96
C LEU A 874 1.29 -31.05 8.59
N ARG A 875 2.23 -30.11 8.38
CA ARG A 875 2.45 -29.40 7.13
C ARG A 875 3.82 -29.81 6.59
N ASN A 876 3.82 -30.42 5.41
CA ASN A 876 5.05 -30.82 4.74
C ASN A 876 5.30 -29.92 3.54
N TYR A 877 6.37 -29.12 3.60
CA TYR A 877 6.75 -28.22 2.52
C TYR A 877 7.77 -28.86 1.60
N SER A 878 8.83 -29.42 2.17
CA SER A 878 9.81 -30.21 1.44
C SER A 878 10.55 -31.16 2.39
N ALA A 879 10.78 -32.40 1.98
CA ALA A 879 11.63 -33.31 2.73
C ALA A 879 12.32 -34.26 1.74
N ASP A 880 13.63 -34.43 1.89
CA ASP A 880 14.43 -35.33 1.04
C ASP A 880 13.96 -36.79 1.23
N ASN A 881 13.45 -37.13 2.42
CA ASN A 881 12.76 -38.38 2.70
C ASN A 881 11.57 -38.13 3.66
N PRO A 882 10.33 -38.04 3.16
CA PRO A 882 9.15 -37.80 4.01
C PRO A 882 8.93 -38.86 5.09
N GLY A 883 9.34 -40.11 4.86
CA GLY A 883 9.22 -41.20 5.84
C GLY A 883 10.23 -41.11 7.00
N ALA A 884 11.23 -40.22 6.89
CA ALA A 884 12.18 -39.94 7.95
C ALA A 884 11.71 -38.85 8.91
N VAL A 885 10.54 -38.24 8.69
CA VAL A 885 9.96 -37.21 9.56
C VAL A 885 9.00 -37.85 10.54
N THR A 886 9.25 -37.70 11.83
CA THR A 886 8.32 -38.12 12.88
C THR A 886 7.85 -36.90 13.66
N LEU A 887 6.53 -36.69 13.71
CA LEU A 887 5.88 -35.74 14.59
C LEU A 887 5.18 -36.53 15.70
N SER A 888 5.45 -36.16 16.95
CA SER A 888 4.89 -36.80 18.13
C SER A 888 4.66 -35.80 19.27
N ILE A 889 3.95 -36.23 20.31
CA ILE A 889 3.86 -35.51 21.58
C ILE A 889 4.76 -36.24 22.59
N GLY A 890 5.76 -35.55 23.11
CA GLY A 890 6.71 -36.07 24.10
C GLY A 890 6.33 -35.71 25.54
N GLU A 891 6.77 -36.54 26.49
CA GLU A 891 6.73 -36.23 27.93
C GLU A 891 7.95 -35.38 28.34
N GLY A 892 7.84 -34.66 29.46
CA GLY A 892 8.95 -33.84 29.97
C GLY A 892 9.05 -32.46 29.32
N GLY A 893 7.90 -31.87 28.99
CA GLY A 893 7.79 -30.44 28.70
C GLY A 893 8.44 -29.60 29.80
N ARG A 894 8.85 -28.38 29.44
CA ARG A 894 9.49 -27.41 30.31
C ARG A 894 8.76 -27.23 31.65
N SER A 895 7.43 -27.19 31.62
CA SER A 895 6.57 -27.02 32.80
C SER A 895 6.21 -28.33 33.51
N GLY A 896 6.79 -29.45 33.09
CA GLY A 896 6.49 -30.80 33.60
C GLY A 896 5.34 -31.51 32.86
N GLY A 897 4.78 -30.88 31.82
CA GLY A 897 3.70 -31.40 30.99
C GLY A 897 4.17 -32.09 29.70
N THR A 898 3.29 -32.09 28.69
CA THR A 898 3.54 -32.60 27.33
C THR A 898 4.15 -31.52 26.43
N CYS A 899 4.93 -31.91 25.43
CA CYS A 899 5.48 -30.98 24.43
C CYS A 899 5.36 -31.55 23.01
N LEU A 900 5.30 -30.68 22.01
CA LEU A 900 5.35 -31.08 20.60
C LEU A 900 6.79 -31.43 20.23
N LYS A 901 7.02 -32.59 19.62
CA LYS A 901 8.33 -33.04 19.12
C LYS A 901 8.27 -33.30 17.61
N ILE A 902 9.19 -32.71 16.86
CA ILE A 902 9.45 -33.06 15.45
C ILE A 902 10.90 -33.53 15.33
N GLU A 903 11.11 -34.70 14.73
CA GLU A 903 12.44 -35.24 14.44
C GLU A 903 12.57 -35.66 12.99
N SER A 904 13.75 -35.44 12.41
CA SER A 904 14.09 -36.01 11.12
C SER A 904 15.57 -36.33 10.95
N SER A 905 15.86 -37.53 10.44
CA SER A 905 17.21 -37.96 10.07
C SER A 905 17.62 -37.53 8.66
N ALA A 906 16.70 -36.99 7.87
CA ALA A 906 16.95 -36.43 6.54
C ALA A 906 16.51 -34.95 6.49
N ARG A 907 17.03 -34.18 5.53
CA ARG A 907 16.70 -32.75 5.42
C ARG A 907 15.19 -32.60 5.22
N ALA A 908 14.55 -31.87 6.13
CA ALA A 908 13.12 -31.64 6.11
C ALA A 908 12.78 -30.19 6.50
N ASP A 909 11.83 -29.62 5.78
CA ASP A 909 11.14 -28.36 6.05
C ASP A 909 9.65 -28.68 6.24
N VAL A 910 9.28 -28.87 7.49
CA VAL A 910 7.98 -29.38 7.93
C VAL A 910 7.53 -28.63 9.18
N GLY A 911 6.26 -28.64 9.51
CA GLY A 911 5.79 -28.01 10.74
C GLY A 911 4.47 -28.56 11.24
N ALA A 912 4.15 -28.27 12.50
CA ALA A 912 2.81 -28.44 13.02
C ALA A 912 2.08 -27.10 12.92
N GLY A 913 0.92 -27.06 12.27
CA GLY A 913 0.13 -25.84 12.06
C GLY A 913 -1.24 -25.89 12.72
N ALA A 914 -1.63 -24.80 13.38
CA ALA A 914 -2.96 -24.56 13.93
C ALA A 914 -3.60 -23.32 13.31
N ASP A 915 -4.83 -23.46 12.83
CA ASP A 915 -5.67 -22.35 12.43
C ASP A 915 -6.28 -21.67 13.66
N VAL A 916 -6.14 -20.35 13.75
CA VAL A 916 -6.59 -19.55 14.88
C VAL A 916 -7.47 -18.41 14.39
N GLU A 917 -8.67 -18.29 14.94
CA GLU A 917 -9.47 -17.08 14.76
C GLU A 917 -8.82 -15.93 15.51
N VAL A 918 -8.70 -14.80 14.82
CA VAL A 918 -8.12 -13.58 15.38
C VAL A 918 -8.99 -12.39 15.02
N LYS A 919 -8.93 -11.35 15.83
CA LYS A 919 -9.60 -10.09 15.50
C LYS A 919 -8.81 -9.40 14.37
N PRO A 920 -9.48 -8.83 13.35
CA PRO A 920 -8.81 -7.98 12.39
C PRO A 920 -8.26 -6.72 13.07
N ASN A 921 -7.19 -6.17 12.52
CA ASN A 921 -6.49 -4.95 12.91
C ASN A 921 -6.06 -4.95 14.38
N THR A 922 -5.73 -6.13 14.90
CA THR A 922 -5.41 -6.36 16.31
C THR A 922 -3.98 -6.86 16.45
N ARG A 923 -3.29 -6.43 17.51
CA ARG A 923 -1.89 -6.82 17.74
C ARG A 923 -1.84 -8.07 18.62
N TYR A 924 -1.11 -9.07 18.15
CA TYR A 924 -0.88 -10.30 18.87
C TYR A 924 0.61 -10.53 19.14
N ARG A 925 0.90 -11.22 20.22
CA ARG A 925 2.22 -11.78 20.53
C ARG A 925 2.16 -13.29 20.39
N LEU A 926 2.97 -13.83 19.49
CA LEU A 926 3.30 -15.25 19.43
C LEU A 926 4.52 -15.49 20.30
N SER A 927 4.44 -16.39 21.27
CA SER A 927 5.58 -16.76 22.12
C SER A 927 5.57 -18.24 22.49
N GLY A 928 6.72 -18.77 22.89
CA GLY A 928 6.84 -20.17 23.30
C GLY A 928 8.29 -20.54 23.56
N TRP A 929 8.52 -21.78 23.97
CA TRP A 929 9.84 -22.31 24.26
C TRP A 929 10.24 -23.37 23.25
N ILE A 930 11.47 -23.28 22.76
CA ILE A 930 12.03 -24.24 21.81
C ILE A 930 13.25 -24.90 22.42
N LYS A 931 13.30 -26.24 22.38
CA LYS A 931 14.48 -27.05 22.71
C LYS A 931 14.91 -27.81 21.47
N THR A 932 16.22 -27.98 21.26
CA THR A 932 16.77 -28.67 20.07
C THR A 932 17.87 -29.64 20.47
N GLN A 933 17.94 -30.78 19.77
CA GLN A 933 19.01 -31.78 19.89
C GLN A 933 19.56 -32.08 18.51
N ASP A 934 20.86 -31.82 18.33
CA ASP A 934 21.60 -32.04 17.09
C ASP A 934 20.95 -31.41 15.84
N MET A 935 20.28 -30.27 16.02
CA MET A 935 19.56 -29.57 14.95
C MET A 935 20.56 -28.92 13.96
N GLN A 936 20.78 -29.54 12.80
CA GLN A 936 21.67 -29.03 11.76
C GLN A 936 20.90 -28.36 10.63
N ASN A 937 21.29 -27.14 10.30
CA ASN A 937 20.72 -26.40 9.18
C ASN A 937 21.29 -26.92 7.85
N LYS A 938 20.43 -27.40 6.96
CA LYS A 938 20.79 -27.92 5.63
C LYS A 938 20.12 -27.09 4.53
N GLY A 939 20.29 -25.77 4.62
CA GLY A 939 19.64 -24.78 3.74
C GLY A 939 18.54 -23.97 4.43
N GLY A 940 18.04 -24.42 5.58
CA GLY A 940 17.06 -23.70 6.40
C GLY A 940 17.66 -22.88 7.56
N ARG A 941 16.78 -22.27 8.36
CA ARG A 941 17.13 -21.43 9.52
C ARG A 941 17.19 -22.20 10.85
N GLY A 942 16.53 -23.36 10.96
CA GLY A 942 16.44 -24.15 12.20
C GLY A 942 15.00 -24.35 12.68
N ALA A 943 14.80 -24.53 13.98
CA ALA A 943 13.47 -24.62 14.61
C ALA A 943 12.96 -23.22 14.98
N MET A 944 11.73 -22.87 14.60
CA MET A 944 11.12 -21.58 14.92
C MET A 944 9.60 -21.69 15.06
N MET A 945 8.94 -20.57 15.32
CA MET A 945 7.50 -20.44 15.14
C MET A 945 7.20 -19.29 14.20
N ASN A 946 6.13 -19.38 13.42
CA ASN A 946 5.71 -18.27 12.57
C ASN A 946 4.20 -18.17 12.40
N VAL A 947 3.74 -17.02 11.90
CA VAL A 947 2.38 -16.82 11.42
C VAL A 947 2.40 -16.71 9.90
N HIS A 948 1.82 -17.71 9.24
CA HIS A 948 1.86 -17.82 7.78
C HIS A 948 1.07 -16.67 7.14
N GLY A 949 1.68 -15.98 6.18
CA GLY A 949 1.05 -14.87 5.44
C GLY A 949 1.14 -13.49 6.11
N LEU A 950 1.71 -13.36 7.31
CA LEU A 950 1.88 -12.09 8.03
C LEU A 950 3.35 -11.75 8.36
N ASP A 951 4.32 -12.48 7.79
CA ASP A 951 5.77 -12.30 8.00
C ASP A 951 6.19 -12.22 9.49
N ALA A 952 5.46 -12.91 10.38
CA ALA A 952 5.71 -12.90 11.82
C ALA A 952 6.48 -14.14 12.27
N ASP A 953 7.80 -14.17 12.01
CA ASP A 953 8.70 -15.24 12.43
C ASP A 953 9.29 -14.97 13.83
N THR A 954 9.47 -16.00 14.64
CA THR A 954 10.32 -15.94 15.84
C THR A 954 11.78 -16.21 15.49
N LYS A 955 12.70 -15.88 16.40
CA LYS A 955 14.12 -16.20 16.22
C LYS A 955 14.32 -17.72 16.16
N ALA A 956 15.05 -18.18 15.15
CA ALA A 956 15.36 -19.60 15.00
C ALA A 956 16.31 -20.13 16.09
N VAL A 957 16.12 -21.39 16.47
CA VAL A 957 16.97 -22.16 17.38
C VAL A 957 17.56 -23.34 16.62
N SER A 958 18.88 -23.53 16.73
CA SER A 958 19.64 -24.59 16.06
C SER A 958 20.75 -25.12 16.95
N GLY A 959 21.38 -26.23 16.54
CA GLY A 959 22.35 -26.98 17.34
C GLY A 959 21.68 -27.78 18.45
N THR A 960 22.43 -28.05 19.53
CA THR A 960 21.90 -28.65 20.76
C THR A 960 21.73 -27.54 21.79
N ARG A 961 20.47 -27.19 22.08
CA ARG A 961 20.09 -26.10 22.98
C ARG A 961 18.97 -26.57 23.89
N ASP A 962 19.10 -26.28 25.18
CA ASP A 962 18.00 -26.47 26.11
C ASP A 962 16.89 -25.42 25.87
N TRP A 963 15.78 -25.54 26.59
CA TRP A 963 14.60 -24.68 26.43
C TRP A 963 14.96 -23.18 26.32
N THR A 964 14.73 -22.62 25.13
CA THR A 964 15.02 -21.24 24.77
C THR A 964 13.71 -20.51 24.47
N GLN A 965 13.46 -19.39 25.16
CA GLN A 965 12.26 -18.60 24.92
C GLN A 965 12.40 -17.84 23.61
N VAL A 966 11.35 -17.87 22.80
CA VAL A 966 11.26 -17.09 21.57
C VAL A 966 9.91 -16.39 21.51
N GLN A 967 9.89 -15.23 20.87
CA GLN A 967 8.65 -14.46 20.67
C GLN A 967 8.71 -13.63 19.40
N SER A 968 7.54 -13.27 18.89
CA SER A 968 7.32 -12.33 17.79
C SER A 968 6.00 -11.60 18.01
N GLU A 969 5.92 -10.35 17.59
CA GLU A 969 4.69 -9.56 17.67
C GLU A 969 4.28 -9.13 16.26
N PHE A 970 2.98 -9.17 15.98
CA PHE A 970 2.44 -8.86 14.66
C PHE A 970 1.05 -8.26 14.75
N GLU A 971 0.63 -7.63 13.66
CA GLU A 971 -0.74 -7.13 13.48
C GLU A 971 -1.46 -7.98 12.44
N THR A 972 -2.73 -8.28 12.69
CA THR A 972 -3.53 -9.15 11.83
C THR A 972 -3.99 -8.50 10.53
N GLY A 973 -3.92 -7.16 10.42
CA GLY A 973 -4.51 -6.44 9.28
C GLY A 973 -5.98 -6.82 9.10
N ASN A 974 -6.47 -7.01 7.88
CA ASN A 974 -7.87 -7.43 7.68
C ASN A 974 -8.12 -8.93 7.93
N GLN A 975 -7.12 -9.70 8.39
CA GLN A 975 -7.29 -11.13 8.62
C GLN A 975 -8.15 -11.37 9.86
N ASN A 976 -9.17 -12.23 9.71
CA ASN A 976 -9.97 -12.77 10.81
C ASN A 976 -9.52 -14.18 11.23
N ARG A 977 -8.53 -14.74 10.53
CA ARG A 977 -7.97 -16.05 10.78
C ARG A 977 -6.50 -16.06 10.39
N VAL A 978 -5.66 -16.69 11.19
CA VAL A 978 -4.23 -16.85 10.94
C VAL A 978 -3.80 -18.29 11.18
N LEU A 979 -2.73 -18.70 10.51
CA LEU A 979 -2.15 -20.02 10.64
C LEU A 979 -0.83 -19.93 11.41
N VAL A 980 -0.80 -20.45 12.63
CA VAL A 980 0.37 -20.46 13.52
C VAL A 980 1.12 -21.78 13.38
N HIS A 981 2.41 -21.72 13.11
CA HIS A 981 3.27 -22.86 12.85
C HIS A 981 4.37 -23.02 13.90
N CYS A 982 4.59 -24.26 14.34
CA CYS A 982 5.85 -24.71 14.94
C CYS A 982 6.68 -25.37 13.83
N LEU A 983 7.68 -24.67 13.33
CA LEU A 983 8.35 -24.98 12.06
C LEU A 983 9.73 -25.61 12.29
N PHE A 984 9.94 -26.81 11.75
CA PHE A 984 11.19 -27.55 11.69
C PHE A 984 11.83 -27.35 10.31
N GLY A 985 12.97 -26.66 10.26
CA GLY A 985 13.69 -26.38 9.01
C GLY A 985 13.77 -24.89 8.75
N GLY A 986 12.63 -24.20 8.75
CA GLY A 986 12.61 -22.73 8.67
C GLY A 986 13.03 -22.22 7.31
N TYR A 987 12.26 -22.55 6.26
CA TYR A 987 12.42 -22.06 4.88
C TYR A 987 13.70 -22.55 4.19
N GLY A 988 13.92 -23.86 4.16
CA GLY A 988 15.07 -24.46 3.45
C GLY A 988 15.59 -25.78 4.04
N GLY A 989 15.02 -26.24 5.15
CA GLY A 989 15.18 -27.58 5.71
C GLY A 989 16.36 -27.79 6.69
N SER A 990 16.14 -28.69 7.65
CA SER A 990 17.10 -29.08 8.70
C SER A 990 17.03 -30.59 8.99
N THR A 991 17.98 -31.11 9.77
CA THR A 991 17.97 -32.46 10.37
C THR A 991 18.11 -32.35 11.89
N GLY A 992 17.71 -33.37 12.64
CA GLY A 992 17.83 -33.41 14.10
C GLY A 992 16.46 -33.47 14.79
N VAL A 993 16.39 -33.00 16.03
CA VAL A 993 15.17 -33.00 16.85
C VAL A 993 14.88 -31.60 17.37
N ALA A 994 13.62 -31.19 17.32
CA ALA A 994 13.13 -29.97 17.93
C ALA A 994 11.86 -30.23 18.75
N TYR A 995 11.75 -29.52 19.88
CA TYR A 995 10.64 -29.56 20.81
C TYR A 995 10.06 -28.16 21.00
N TRP A 996 8.73 -28.06 21.08
CA TRP A 996 8.01 -26.83 21.38
C TRP A 996 7.12 -27.04 22.60
N ASP A 997 7.12 -26.07 23.51
CA ASP A 997 6.31 -26.09 24.71
C ASP A 997 5.89 -24.67 25.15
N ASP A 998 4.85 -24.60 25.99
CA ASP A 998 4.22 -23.37 26.48
C ASP A 998 3.96 -22.35 25.35
N VAL A 999 3.45 -22.83 24.21
CA VAL A 999 3.19 -21.97 23.07
C VAL A 999 1.97 -21.10 23.35
N SER A 1000 2.03 -19.84 22.95
CA SER A 1000 0.92 -18.92 23.17
C SER A 1000 0.79 -17.92 22.04
N LEU A 1001 -0.46 -17.68 21.67
CA LEU A 1001 -0.85 -16.54 20.88
C LEU A 1001 -1.77 -15.68 21.74
N VAL A 1002 -1.30 -14.51 22.12
CA VAL A 1002 -1.98 -13.64 23.07
C VAL A 1002 -2.28 -12.31 22.39
N GLU A 1003 -3.53 -11.86 22.54
CA GLU A 1003 -3.91 -10.49 22.22
C GLU A 1003 -3.21 -9.54 23.20
N ILE A 1004 -2.30 -8.70 22.71
CA ILE A 1004 -1.51 -7.77 23.56
C ILE A 1004 -2.03 -6.33 23.48
N GLY A 1005 -3.24 -6.17 22.96
CA GLY A 1005 -3.98 -4.92 22.89
C GLY A 1005 -4.51 -4.64 21.48
N ASP A 1006 -5.47 -3.72 21.42
CA ASP A 1006 -5.89 -3.11 20.17
C ASP A 1006 -4.68 -2.37 19.59
N ALA A 1007 -4.34 -2.64 18.32
CA ALA A 1007 -3.38 -1.83 17.59
C ALA A 1007 -4.03 -0.47 17.33
N GLY A 1008 -4.10 0.42 18.35
CA GLY A 1008 -4.71 1.75 18.24
C GLY A 1008 -6.02 1.73 17.45
N GLY A 1009 -7.01 0.98 17.92
CA GLY A 1009 -8.26 0.77 17.18
C GLY A 1009 -9.52 0.78 18.03
N SER A 1010 -9.39 0.85 19.36
CA SER A 1010 -10.54 1.05 20.22
C SER A 1010 -10.93 2.52 20.29
N ASN A 1011 -12.22 2.76 20.47
CA ASN A 1011 -12.76 4.07 20.86
C ASN A 1011 -12.30 4.49 22.27
N ASP A 1012 -11.53 3.66 22.97
CA ASP A 1012 -10.90 4.00 24.24
C ASP A 1012 -9.62 4.83 24.02
N LEU A 1013 -9.75 6.14 24.20
CA LEU A 1013 -8.65 7.11 24.10
C LEU A 1013 -7.52 6.82 25.10
N ALA A 1014 -7.79 6.16 26.23
CA ALA A 1014 -6.75 5.82 27.22
C ALA A 1014 -5.73 4.82 26.66
N SER A 1015 -6.17 3.89 25.82
CA SER A 1015 -5.29 2.91 25.17
C SER A 1015 -4.24 3.55 24.26
N TRP A 1016 -4.55 4.70 23.65
CA TRP A 1016 -3.68 5.41 22.71
C TRP A 1016 -2.54 6.18 23.39
N VAL A 1017 -2.74 6.68 24.61
CA VAL A 1017 -1.76 7.51 25.33
C VAL A 1017 -0.77 6.70 26.18
N LYS A 1018 -1.08 5.44 26.52
CA LYS A 1018 -0.16 4.55 27.27
C LYS A 1018 1.19 4.32 26.54
N PRO A 1019 1.23 4.01 25.23
CA PRO A 1019 2.48 3.88 24.50
C PRO A 1019 3.28 5.19 24.45
N VAL A 1020 2.59 6.34 24.46
CA VAL A 1020 3.21 7.67 24.47
C VAL A 1020 3.95 7.93 25.80
N ALA A 1021 3.33 7.56 26.93
CA ALA A 1021 3.99 7.61 28.25
C ALA A 1021 5.22 6.72 28.33
N SER A 1022 5.11 5.48 27.81
CA SER A 1022 6.24 4.53 27.76
C SER A 1022 7.38 5.03 26.89
N PHE A 1023 7.07 5.68 25.76
CA PHE A 1023 8.07 6.31 24.91
C PHE A 1023 8.77 7.47 25.62
N LEU A 1024 8.02 8.34 26.30
CA LEU A 1024 8.59 9.47 27.05
C LEU A 1024 9.54 8.99 28.15
N ALA A 1025 9.25 7.87 28.81
CA ALA A 1025 10.13 7.27 29.81
C ALA A 1025 11.55 7.02 29.26
N GLY A 1026 11.64 6.43 28.07
CA GLY A 1026 12.90 6.04 27.45
C GLY A 1026 13.60 7.14 26.64
N LYS A 1027 12.87 8.13 26.12
CA LYS A 1027 13.39 9.12 25.15
C LYS A 1027 13.22 10.59 25.55
N GLY A 1028 12.38 10.91 26.53
CA GLY A 1028 12.14 12.28 26.98
C GLY A 1028 13.25 12.84 27.86
N THR A 1029 13.41 14.17 27.86
CA THR A 1029 14.26 14.88 28.82
C THR A 1029 13.62 14.89 30.22
N ASP A 1030 14.43 15.11 31.26
CA ASP A 1030 13.91 15.16 32.64
C ASP A 1030 12.87 16.28 32.82
N ALA A 1031 13.07 17.43 32.17
CA ALA A 1031 12.10 18.52 32.16
C ALA A 1031 10.76 18.11 31.51
N GLN A 1032 10.82 17.40 30.38
CA GLN A 1032 9.63 16.90 29.68
C GLN A 1032 8.87 15.86 30.51
N LYS A 1033 9.60 14.95 31.17
CA LYS A 1033 9.03 13.94 32.08
C LYS A 1033 8.37 14.61 33.27
N GLN A 1034 9.06 15.54 33.93
CA GLN A 1034 8.53 16.25 35.10
C GLN A 1034 7.28 17.06 34.77
N ALA A 1035 7.25 17.75 33.61
CA ALA A 1035 6.08 18.49 33.16
C ALA A 1035 4.85 17.58 32.98
N ALA A 1036 5.03 16.43 32.32
CA ALA A 1036 3.96 15.45 32.13
C ALA A 1036 3.48 14.86 33.47
N VAL A 1037 4.40 14.49 34.36
CA VAL A 1037 4.09 13.94 35.70
C VAL A 1037 3.33 14.94 36.56
N ASN A 1038 3.75 16.22 36.56
CA ASN A 1038 3.07 17.27 37.30
C ASN A 1038 1.64 17.50 36.81
N ALA A 1039 1.39 17.41 35.50
CA ALA A 1039 0.05 17.52 34.94
C ALA A 1039 -0.81 16.30 35.29
N LEU A 1040 -0.28 15.08 35.12
CA LEU A 1040 -0.99 13.83 35.38
C LEU A 1040 -1.30 13.62 36.88
N ASN A 1041 -0.41 14.02 37.79
CA ASN A 1041 -0.67 13.94 39.23
C ASN A 1041 -1.85 14.82 39.68
N LYS A 1042 -2.11 15.94 39.00
CA LYS A 1042 -3.28 16.80 39.29
C LYS A 1042 -4.60 16.15 38.92
N ARG A 1043 -4.58 15.12 38.05
CA ARG A 1043 -5.77 14.40 37.59
C ARG A 1043 -6.35 13.48 38.67
N GLY A 1044 -5.49 12.84 39.47
CA GLY A 1044 -5.88 12.05 40.66
C GLY A 1044 -6.58 10.71 40.42
N ASP A 1045 -6.90 10.33 39.17
CA ASP A 1045 -7.57 9.09 38.81
C ASP A 1045 -6.59 7.95 38.42
N ASP A 1046 -7.12 6.75 38.21
CA ASP A 1046 -6.31 5.56 37.94
C ASP A 1046 -5.57 5.62 36.59
N LEU A 1047 -6.13 6.31 35.60
CA LEU A 1047 -5.45 6.59 34.35
C LEU A 1047 -4.22 7.48 34.60
N GLY A 1048 -4.37 8.59 35.34
CA GLY A 1048 -3.27 9.48 35.71
C GLY A 1048 -2.15 8.73 36.44
N LYS A 1049 -2.50 7.92 37.45
CA LYS A 1049 -1.55 7.07 38.18
C LYS A 1049 -0.83 6.08 37.26
N THR A 1050 -1.56 5.39 36.39
CA THR A 1050 -1.01 4.40 35.44
C THR A 1050 -0.02 5.05 34.47
N LEU A 1051 -0.34 6.24 33.95
CA LEU A 1051 0.54 6.96 33.04
C LEU A 1051 1.80 7.48 33.74
N VAL A 1052 1.69 7.98 34.99
CA VAL A 1052 2.86 8.37 35.80
C VAL A 1052 3.79 7.19 36.04
N VAL A 1053 3.24 6.02 36.40
CA VAL A 1053 4.02 4.78 36.54
C VAL A 1053 4.72 4.41 35.22
N SER A 1054 4.01 4.56 34.08
CA SER A 1054 4.55 4.25 32.76
C SER A 1054 5.68 5.19 32.32
N ILE A 1055 5.73 6.44 32.80
CA ILE A 1055 6.82 7.40 32.52
C ILE A 1055 8.12 7.00 33.26
N GLY A 1056 8.06 6.10 34.25
CA GLY A 1056 9.25 5.57 34.91
C GLY A 1056 10.01 6.57 35.80
N THR A 1057 9.49 7.79 35.96
CA THR A 1057 9.83 8.61 37.11
C THR A 1057 9.18 7.91 38.30
N ALA A 1058 9.98 7.42 39.26
CA ALA A 1058 9.43 7.00 40.54
C ALA A 1058 8.38 8.03 40.99
N PRO A 1059 7.22 7.63 41.56
CA PRO A 1059 6.36 8.60 42.21
C PRO A 1059 7.29 9.45 43.06
N VAL A 1060 7.29 10.77 42.82
CA VAL A 1060 8.09 11.71 43.62
C VAL A 1060 7.82 11.27 45.04
N ALA A 1061 8.82 10.68 45.69
CA ALA A 1061 8.70 10.29 47.09
C ALA A 1061 8.19 11.58 47.72
N ALA A 1062 6.96 11.54 48.26
CA ALA A 1062 6.37 12.68 48.93
C ALA A 1062 7.50 13.24 49.78
N VAL A 1063 7.93 14.48 49.46
CA VAL A 1063 9.17 15.07 49.99
C VAL A 1063 9.24 14.64 51.43
N ALA A 1064 10.16 13.74 51.78
CA ALA A 1064 10.21 13.18 53.11
C ALA A 1064 10.36 14.40 54.01
N LYS A 1065 9.29 14.76 54.74
CA LYS A 1065 9.35 15.87 55.68
C LYS A 1065 10.52 15.50 56.59
N VAL A 1066 11.60 16.29 56.53
CA VAL A 1066 12.70 16.12 57.46
C VAL A 1066 12.10 16.39 58.82
N LYS A 1067 11.82 15.32 59.57
CA LYS A 1067 11.21 15.44 60.88
C LYS A 1067 12.15 16.23 61.77
N LYS A 1068 11.68 17.34 62.33
CA LYS A 1068 12.39 18.18 63.29
C LYS A 1068 12.77 17.39 64.55
N PHE A 1069 11.95 16.43 64.94
CA PHE A 1069 12.18 15.61 66.13
C PHE A 1069 12.72 14.24 65.75
N LYS A 1070 13.99 13.98 66.09
CA LYS A 1070 14.61 12.67 65.89
C LYS A 1070 14.07 11.68 66.91
N ALA A 1071 13.45 10.60 66.43
CA ALA A 1071 12.97 9.50 67.25
C ALA A 1071 14.13 8.80 67.96
N ASP A 1072 13.99 8.58 69.28
CA ASP A 1072 14.86 7.66 70.03
C ASP A 1072 14.39 6.22 69.77
N PRO A 1073 15.22 5.35 69.17
CA PRO A 1073 14.83 3.99 68.80
C PRO A 1073 14.31 3.14 69.97
N GLU A 1074 14.87 3.29 71.17
CA GLU A 1074 14.48 2.48 72.33
C GLU A 1074 13.15 2.96 72.92
N VAL A 1075 12.89 4.27 72.90
CA VAL A 1075 11.58 4.84 73.29
C VAL A 1075 10.52 4.43 72.27
N HIS A 1076 10.83 4.52 70.98
CA HIS A 1076 9.91 4.11 69.91
C HIS A 1076 9.57 2.64 69.96
N LYS A 1077 10.53 1.76 70.25
CA LYS A 1077 10.28 0.33 70.40
C LYS A 1077 9.28 0.06 71.55
N ARG A 1078 9.51 0.61 72.73
CA ARG A 1078 8.59 0.45 73.88
C ARG A 1078 7.22 1.08 73.61
N GLY A 1079 7.20 2.25 72.97
CA GLY A 1079 5.96 2.93 72.61
C GLY A 1079 5.14 2.17 71.56
N ALA A 1080 5.81 1.57 70.56
CA ALA A 1080 5.19 0.73 69.54
C ALA A 1080 4.59 -0.56 70.14
N GLU A 1081 5.25 -1.16 71.12
CA GLU A 1081 4.73 -2.32 71.86
C GLU A 1081 3.44 -1.95 72.59
N VAL A 1082 3.41 -0.84 73.34
CA VAL A 1082 2.19 -0.36 74.03
C VAL A 1082 1.08 0.01 73.02
N PHE A 1083 1.44 0.67 71.91
CA PHE A 1083 0.49 1.03 70.85
C PHE A 1083 -0.18 -0.21 70.26
N SER A 1084 0.63 -1.23 69.94
CA SER A 1084 0.17 -2.50 69.35
C SER A 1084 -0.68 -3.33 70.31
N MET A 1085 -0.51 -3.16 71.62
CA MET A 1085 -1.32 -3.87 72.61
C MET A 1085 -2.67 -3.21 72.89
N ILE A 1086 -2.74 -1.87 72.85
CA ILE A 1086 -3.89 -1.13 73.40
C ILE A 1086 -4.53 -0.17 72.39
N CYS A 1087 -3.74 0.60 71.65
CA CYS A 1087 -4.25 1.68 70.80
C CYS A 1087 -4.64 1.21 69.40
N ILE A 1088 -3.97 0.17 68.89
CA ILE A 1088 -4.12 -0.32 67.51
C ILE A 1088 -5.53 -0.79 67.18
N ALA A 1089 -6.27 -1.32 68.17
CA ALA A 1089 -7.61 -1.87 67.96
C ALA A 1089 -8.61 -0.82 67.48
N CYS A 1090 -8.43 0.44 67.90
CA CYS A 1090 -9.27 1.56 67.48
C CYS A 1090 -8.60 2.42 66.40
N HIS A 1091 -7.29 2.65 66.51
CA HIS A 1091 -6.58 3.62 65.66
C HIS A 1091 -5.86 2.99 64.45
N GLY A 1092 -5.86 1.66 64.34
CA GLY A 1092 -5.21 0.93 63.25
C GLY A 1092 -3.67 0.91 63.35
N PRO A 1093 -3.00 -0.02 62.64
CA PRO A 1093 -1.54 -0.13 62.62
C PRO A 1093 -0.85 1.11 62.02
N ASP A 1094 -1.53 1.82 61.13
CA ASP A 1094 -1.06 3.02 60.45
C ASP A 1094 -1.57 4.33 61.09
N GLY A 1095 -2.26 4.25 62.24
CA GLY A 1095 -2.72 5.42 62.97
C GLY A 1095 -3.87 6.18 62.30
N LYS A 1096 -4.46 5.67 61.21
CA LYS A 1096 -5.53 6.37 60.46
C LYS A 1096 -6.92 6.23 61.06
N GLY A 1097 -7.08 5.38 62.08
CA GLY A 1097 -8.38 5.09 62.67
C GLY A 1097 -9.33 4.37 61.73
N VAL A 1098 -10.60 4.36 62.10
CA VAL A 1098 -11.70 3.81 61.29
C VAL A 1098 -12.59 4.99 60.89
N PRO A 1099 -12.79 5.27 59.60
CA PRO A 1099 -13.58 6.41 59.13
C PRO A 1099 -14.92 6.55 59.87
N GLU A 1100 -15.24 7.77 60.28
CA GLU A 1100 -16.47 8.13 61.03
C GLU A 1100 -16.66 7.44 62.41
N THR A 1101 -15.77 6.53 62.81
CA THR A 1101 -15.91 5.73 64.05
C THR A 1101 -14.79 6.02 65.05
N PHE A 1102 -13.53 5.90 64.65
CA PHE A 1102 -12.37 6.20 65.51
C PHE A 1102 -11.45 7.19 64.80
N PRO A 1103 -11.08 8.31 65.47
CA PRO A 1103 -10.33 9.37 64.82
C PRO A 1103 -8.92 8.93 64.39
N PRO A 1104 -8.38 9.50 63.31
CA PRO A 1104 -6.98 9.35 62.97
C PRO A 1104 -6.09 10.01 64.04
N LEU A 1105 -5.02 9.33 64.41
CA LEU A 1105 -3.88 9.87 65.16
C LEU A 1105 -2.80 10.38 64.21
N ASP A 1106 -2.65 9.80 63.02
CA ASP A 1106 -1.73 10.28 62.00
C ASP A 1106 -2.20 11.64 61.42
N GLY A 1107 -1.29 12.61 61.36
CA GLY A 1107 -1.53 13.98 60.89
C GLY A 1107 -2.47 14.83 61.77
N SER A 1108 -2.84 14.35 62.96
CA SER A 1108 -3.85 14.99 63.81
C SER A 1108 -3.28 16.06 64.74
N ASP A 1109 -3.85 17.27 64.72
CA ASP A 1109 -3.47 18.39 65.59
C ASP A 1109 -3.64 18.07 67.09
N TRP A 1110 -4.54 17.14 67.42
CA TRP A 1110 -4.75 16.61 68.78
C TRP A 1110 -3.54 15.86 69.34
N VAL A 1111 -2.69 15.30 68.48
CA VAL A 1111 -1.47 14.64 68.94
C VAL A 1111 -0.23 15.42 68.55
N THR A 1112 -0.20 16.23 67.50
CA THR A 1112 1.00 16.98 67.12
C THR A 1112 1.15 18.33 67.83
N GLY A 1113 0.11 18.82 68.50
CA GLY A 1113 0.11 20.07 69.28
C GLY A 1113 0.77 19.95 70.67
N ASP A 1114 0.24 20.68 71.65
CA ASP A 1114 0.69 20.66 73.05
C ASP A 1114 0.65 19.22 73.61
N PRO A 1115 1.75 18.67 74.16
CA PRO A 1115 1.79 17.31 74.69
C PRO A 1115 0.86 17.07 75.88
N THR A 1116 0.43 18.10 76.62
CA THR A 1116 -0.48 17.94 77.76
C THR A 1116 -1.87 17.45 77.35
N LEU A 1117 -2.31 17.79 76.14
CA LEU A 1117 -3.62 17.45 75.61
C LEU A 1117 -3.78 15.94 75.37
N PRO A 1118 -2.91 15.24 74.61
CA PRO A 1118 -2.98 13.78 74.48
C PRO A 1118 -2.70 13.05 75.79
N ILE A 1119 -1.89 13.61 76.72
CA ILE A 1119 -1.70 13.03 78.05
C ILE A 1119 -3.02 13.02 78.84
N ASN A 1120 -3.75 14.14 78.86
CA ASN A 1120 -5.03 14.23 79.56
C ASN A 1120 -6.11 13.32 78.93
N ILE A 1121 -6.07 13.13 77.61
CA ILE A 1121 -6.96 12.19 76.90
C ILE A 1121 -6.66 10.75 77.33
N VAL A 1122 -5.40 10.34 77.38
CA VAL A 1122 -5.03 8.97 77.81
C VAL A 1122 -5.38 8.75 79.30
N LEU A 1123 -5.16 9.74 80.15
CA LEU A 1123 -5.41 9.63 81.60
C LEU A 1123 -6.90 9.60 81.98
N SER A 1124 -7.74 10.40 81.31
CA SER A 1124 -9.15 10.60 81.69
C SER A 1124 -10.17 10.20 80.64
N GLY A 1125 -9.76 9.90 79.41
CA GLY A 1125 -10.64 9.65 78.29
C GLY A 1125 -11.14 10.92 77.60
N LEU A 1126 -11.80 10.74 76.46
CA LEU A 1126 -12.36 11.81 75.62
C LEU A 1126 -13.74 11.39 75.10
N GLN A 1127 -14.75 12.23 75.26
CA GLN A 1127 -16.09 12.02 74.70
C GLN A 1127 -16.40 13.04 73.60
N GLY A 1128 -17.07 12.56 72.56
CA GLY A 1128 -17.51 13.38 71.44
C GLY A 1128 -18.62 14.38 71.76
N PRO A 1129 -18.87 15.34 70.83
CA PRO A 1129 -18.30 15.40 69.49
C PRO A 1129 -16.86 15.98 69.47
N VAL A 1130 -15.95 15.29 68.76
CA VAL A 1130 -14.57 15.70 68.50
C VAL A 1130 -14.39 15.94 67.01
N GLN A 1131 -13.85 17.11 66.63
CA GLN A 1131 -13.49 17.42 65.25
C GLN A 1131 -12.01 17.10 65.04
N VAL A 1132 -11.67 16.26 64.07
CA VAL A 1132 -10.29 15.98 63.64
C VAL A 1132 -10.23 16.18 62.13
N GLY A 1133 -9.50 17.20 61.67
CA GLY A 1133 -9.57 17.64 60.27
C GLY A 1133 -11.01 18.02 59.87
N GLU A 1134 -11.50 17.50 58.75
CA GLU A 1134 -12.85 17.75 58.24
C GLU A 1134 -13.92 16.80 58.84
N HIS A 1135 -13.52 15.77 59.59
CA HIS A 1135 -14.42 14.72 60.11
C HIS A 1135 -14.85 14.93 61.58
N LYS A 1136 -16.06 14.48 61.92
CA LYS A 1136 -16.64 14.54 63.27
C LYS A 1136 -16.79 13.15 63.88
N PHE A 1137 -16.29 12.98 65.10
CA PHE A 1137 -16.35 11.72 65.83
C PHE A 1137 -17.16 11.89 67.13
N ASN A 1138 -18.20 11.07 67.33
CA ASN A 1138 -19.09 11.19 68.49
C ASN A 1138 -18.95 10.06 69.52
N ASN A 1139 -17.90 9.26 69.43
CA ASN A 1139 -17.65 8.13 70.32
C ASN A 1139 -16.93 8.55 71.61
N ILE A 1140 -16.89 7.62 72.58
CA ILE A 1140 -16.19 7.78 73.87
C ILE A 1140 -14.92 6.94 73.85
N MET A 1141 -13.78 7.56 74.08
CA MET A 1141 -12.52 6.91 74.46
C MET A 1141 -12.46 6.84 75.99
N ALA A 1142 -12.49 5.63 76.55
CA ALA A 1142 -12.34 5.43 77.99
C ALA A 1142 -10.91 5.76 78.46
N PRO A 1143 -10.72 6.19 79.72
CA PRO A 1143 -9.40 6.38 80.29
C PRO A 1143 -8.57 5.09 80.29
N LEU A 1144 -7.30 5.19 79.90
CA LEU A 1144 -6.35 4.07 79.91
C LEU A 1144 -5.62 4.02 81.26
N SER A 1145 -6.37 3.77 82.33
CA SER A 1145 -5.90 3.81 83.72
C SER A 1145 -4.89 2.73 84.08
N ASN A 1146 -4.78 1.68 83.26
CA ASN A 1146 -3.85 0.56 83.42
C ASN A 1146 -2.40 0.85 82.97
N LEU A 1147 -2.16 1.99 82.33
CA LEU A 1147 -0.82 2.39 81.91
C LEU A 1147 -0.11 3.21 82.98
N ASN A 1148 1.14 2.87 83.28
CA ASN A 1148 2.01 3.69 84.14
C ASN A 1148 2.55 4.90 83.38
N ASP A 1149 3.18 5.85 84.09
CA ASP A 1149 3.62 7.12 83.51
C ASP A 1149 4.67 6.94 82.40
N GLN A 1150 5.55 5.96 82.53
CA GLN A 1150 6.55 5.64 81.51
C GLN A 1150 5.90 5.06 80.25
N GLN A 1151 4.92 4.18 80.39
CA GLN A 1151 4.19 3.60 79.26
C GLN A 1151 3.38 4.64 78.49
N ILE A 1152 2.75 5.60 79.19
CA ILE A 1152 2.04 6.72 78.56
C ILE A 1152 3.04 7.64 77.83
N SER A 1153 4.17 7.95 78.46
CA SER A 1153 5.24 8.74 77.86
C SER A 1153 5.79 8.10 76.59
N ASP A 1154 6.08 6.79 76.62
CA ASP A 1154 6.62 6.05 75.49
C ASP A 1154 5.59 5.95 74.34
N VAL A 1155 4.32 5.57 74.61
CA VAL A 1155 3.29 5.42 73.57
C VAL A 1155 2.91 6.75 72.93
N LEU A 1156 2.80 7.83 73.71
CA LEU A 1156 2.50 9.15 73.16
C LEU A 1156 3.70 9.71 72.39
N THR A 1157 4.93 9.45 72.82
CA THR A 1157 6.13 9.80 72.02
C THR A 1157 6.14 9.06 70.69
N TYR A 1158 5.84 7.75 70.70
CA TYR A 1158 5.72 6.96 69.48
C TYR A 1158 4.64 7.53 68.55
N VAL A 1159 3.42 7.78 69.03
CA VAL A 1159 2.33 8.36 68.22
C VAL A 1159 2.70 9.74 67.67
N ARG A 1160 3.35 10.59 68.48
CA ARG A 1160 3.74 11.97 68.12
C ARG A 1160 4.87 12.05 67.08
N GLN A 1161 5.60 10.96 66.87
CA GLN A 1161 6.78 10.92 66.01
C GLN A 1161 6.72 9.82 64.94
N SER A 1162 5.64 9.04 64.90
CA SER A 1162 5.38 8.02 63.88
C SER A 1162 4.58 8.59 62.71
N TRP A 1163 4.53 7.86 61.59
CA TRP A 1163 3.76 8.24 60.40
C TRP A 1163 4.12 9.65 59.89
N ASP A 1164 3.15 10.52 59.59
CA ASP A 1164 3.40 11.91 59.20
C ASP A 1164 3.55 12.88 60.40
N ASN A 1165 3.43 12.40 61.64
CA ASN A 1165 3.57 13.22 62.84
C ASN A 1165 5.03 13.59 63.11
N ASP A 1166 5.28 14.86 63.42
CA ASP A 1166 6.60 15.43 63.72
C ASP A 1166 6.51 16.38 64.92
N ALA A 1167 6.34 15.81 66.12
CA ALA A 1167 6.18 16.55 67.37
C ALA A 1167 7.17 16.11 68.47
N SER A 1168 7.31 16.94 69.49
CA SER A 1168 8.23 16.69 70.62
C SER A 1168 7.85 15.41 71.38
N ALA A 1169 8.86 14.74 71.94
CA ALA A 1169 8.63 13.62 72.85
C ALA A 1169 7.86 14.07 74.10
N VAL A 1170 7.15 13.12 74.72
CA VAL A 1170 6.46 13.29 76.00
C VAL A 1170 7.34 12.71 77.09
N ASP A 1171 7.64 13.48 78.13
CA ASP A 1171 8.42 12.99 79.27
C ASP A 1171 7.52 12.40 80.38
N ALA A 1172 8.00 11.34 81.04
CA ALA A 1172 7.25 10.64 82.08
C ALA A 1172 6.98 11.49 83.33
N ALA A 1173 7.84 12.49 83.62
CA ALA A 1173 7.65 13.37 84.77
C ALA A 1173 6.44 14.31 84.57
N THR A 1174 6.22 14.80 83.35
CA THR A 1174 5.06 15.59 82.95
C THR A 1174 3.79 14.75 83.03
N VAL A 1175 3.83 13.49 82.60
CA VAL A 1175 2.69 12.55 82.77
C VAL A 1175 2.36 12.38 84.25
N GLY A 1176 3.37 12.11 85.10
CA GLY A 1176 3.16 11.94 86.54
C GLY A 1176 2.62 13.20 87.23
N LYS A 1177 3.10 14.38 86.82
CA LYS A 1177 2.61 15.68 87.32
C LYS A 1177 1.14 15.91 86.93
N LEU A 1178 0.78 15.64 85.68
CA LEU A 1178 -0.61 15.77 85.21
C LEU A 1178 -1.51 14.73 85.88
N ARG A 1179 -1.06 13.48 86.04
CA ARG A 1179 -1.80 12.43 86.76
C ARG A 1179 -2.07 12.82 88.21
N ALA A 1180 -1.09 13.36 88.93
CA ALA A 1180 -1.27 13.81 90.31
C ALA A 1180 -2.22 15.03 90.44
N ALA A 1181 -2.25 15.91 89.43
CA ALA A 1181 -3.15 17.06 89.38
C ALA A 1181 -4.57 16.70 88.94
N ASN A 1182 -4.76 15.53 88.33
CA ASN A 1182 -6.01 15.12 87.71
C ASN A 1182 -6.95 14.43 88.71
N LYS A 1183 -7.99 15.16 89.16
CA LYS A 1183 -9.03 14.65 90.08
C LYS A 1183 -10.33 14.26 89.36
N ARG A 1184 -10.29 14.09 88.04
CA ARG A 1184 -11.47 13.96 87.18
C ARG A 1184 -11.93 12.51 87.08
N THR A 1185 -13.23 12.28 87.20
CA THR A 1185 -13.87 10.95 87.13
C THR A 1185 -14.68 10.72 85.86
N THR A 1186 -14.80 11.73 85.00
CA THR A 1186 -15.51 11.66 83.70
C THR A 1186 -14.58 12.04 82.55
N PRO A 1187 -14.78 11.48 81.34
CA PRO A 1187 -14.04 11.88 80.14
C PRO A 1187 -14.09 13.38 79.87
N TRP A 1188 -13.05 13.88 79.21
CA TRP A 1188 -13.02 15.26 78.73
C TRP A 1188 -13.95 15.42 77.53
N THR A 1189 -14.53 16.61 77.36
CA THR A 1189 -15.09 17.04 76.07
C THR A 1189 -14.03 17.80 75.28
N ALA A 1190 -14.17 17.82 73.95
CA ALA A 1190 -13.26 18.57 73.07
C ALA A 1190 -13.16 20.07 73.43
N ALA A 1191 -14.26 20.67 73.90
CA ALA A 1191 -14.33 22.08 74.30
C ALA A 1191 -13.63 22.36 75.63
N GLU A 1192 -13.49 21.38 76.53
CA GLU A 1192 -12.78 21.55 77.80
C GLU A 1192 -11.26 21.47 77.64
N LEU A 1193 -10.75 20.62 76.73
CA LEU A 1193 -9.32 20.46 76.49
C LEU A 1193 -8.70 21.54 75.61
N ARG A 1194 -9.52 22.29 74.85
CA ARG A 1194 -9.08 23.39 73.97
C ARG A 1194 -9.25 24.78 74.57
N LYS A 1195 -9.63 24.89 75.85
CA LYS A 1195 -9.57 26.13 76.64
C LYS A 1195 -8.20 26.29 77.25
#